data_AF-A0A933LHF2-F1
#
_entry.id   AF-A0A933LHF2-F1
#
_cell.length_a   1.000
_cell.length_b   1.000
_cell.length_c   1.000
_cell.angle_alpha   90.00
_cell.angle_beta   90.00
_cell.angle_gamma   90.00
#
_symmetry.space_group_name_H-M   'P 1'
#
loop_
_entity.id
_entity.type
_entity.pdbx_description
1 polymer ?
#
loop_
_entity_poly.entity_id
_entity_poly.type
_entity_poly.pdbx_seq_one_letter_code
_entity_poly.pdbx_strand_id
1 'polypeptide(L)'
;SYANNNCFESWGPGNTYIRNKANHCSFGFWLGGSDHTVLIGNEAGWNGRPDGFHNAPEPDFVHGGIVIVGGSGTHTVIDGNYCHDNNGAGIVFRGDLGTRGAKWKMYHLIVQNSRLENNRWGLFARFADWLDLAGNSFRNNEKDELIEEVTHLNRRDADPAKQSAPEVTLAGPDRARVGQTVVFDASASRDSKGRPLTFRWDIGGTEYRTARVEHRFSQPGFCRVGVTATNGYLAGLAFRDVYVTENPRAMSDEPASTGPADEVLSESSASQWAWALGDNAEGRGRVHLSDDPEALVGRTSLRLRPVPYPGSEATVTFPKNRQGGWNLAGSQHLAFWLKFRNPNNGGFQGPNPIVRLHRGLAAFTYTPAFAGMPRNLLNDLPYSEARHGWLYVRIPLQGGDDWLRSETVEGAKPPHVDHDLKFETVETPLETQTASAMVSDGRRLYCATWDGDALLASQDGRQWNELAGPSTLGGAGPDWINGMLAYEPGPGGRGRLILRRRTAEKDAFNNDQSRVIAYDIQANRWSWLPTVTAFGHGAAIAGDYLFGIAHAVGGNYGGPIGRVNLSNPGPLDEHTVLAPVKGKDAWWFSRAAQLAYANGLIYAIKNDWQTPQPADPDQIGDRLLCFRLEDYKASAFAGGNRWKDSEWTEARTKVRDLGPLPFEVGHGAALVALPPEWCRGVGERGGLFIVAGCSPSNHEGYGPASGHYAIYDIAGGRFTVGVLPEVTGSGTSAALHRGRLY
;
A
#
# COMPACT_ATOMS: atom_id res chain seq x y z
N SER A 1 6.32 -6.09 41.87
CA SER A 1 7.13 -5.59 40.75
C SER A 1 6.91 -4.07 40.67
N TYR A 2 7.81 -3.33 40.03
CA TYR A 2 7.69 -1.88 39.80
C TYR A 2 8.38 -1.53 38.48
N ALA A 3 8.05 -2.29 37.42
CA ALA A 3 8.55 -1.96 36.10
C ALA A 3 7.92 -0.64 35.64
N ASN A 4 8.72 0.24 35.04
CA ASN A 4 8.25 1.54 34.55
C ASN A 4 7.31 1.46 33.33
N ASN A 5 7.10 0.25 32.79
CA ASN A 5 6.14 -0.04 31.73
C ASN A 5 5.30 -1.28 32.07
N ASN A 6 5.25 -2.30 31.22
CA ASN A 6 4.57 -3.58 31.47
C ASN A 6 5.42 -4.47 32.39
N CYS A 7 4.80 -5.23 33.30
CA CYS A 7 5.57 -6.15 34.14
C CYS A 7 6.04 -7.38 33.34
N PHE A 8 5.12 -8.00 32.61
CA PHE A 8 5.42 -9.06 31.64
C PHE A 8 4.84 -8.67 30.29
N GLU A 9 5.69 -8.69 29.26
CA GLU A 9 5.28 -8.48 27.88
C GLU A 9 5.77 -9.63 27.01
N SER A 10 4.85 -10.24 26.27
CA SER A 10 5.17 -11.33 25.34
C SER A 10 4.28 -11.23 24.11
N TRP A 11 4.90 -11.43 22.95
CA TRP A 11 4.22 -11.49 21.66
C TRP A 11 4.34 -12.86 20.97
N GLY A 12 4.71 -13.88 21.74
CA GLY A 12 4.94 -15.25 21.26
C GLY A 12 3.98 -16.26 21.90
N PRO A 13 3.75 -17.42 21.26
CA PRO A 13 2.91 -18.47 21.83
C PRO A 13 3.66 -19.33 22.86
N GLY A 14 2.93 -20.15 23.63
CA GLY A 14 3.47 -21.20 24.49
C GLY A 14 4.04 -20.73 25.83
N ASN A 15 3.62 -19.56 26.32
CA ASN A 15 4.11 -19.03 27.59
C ASN A 15 3.40 -19.70 28.78
N THR A 16 4.17 -20.04 29.82
CA THR A 16 3.64 -20.56 31.08
C THR A 16 4.12 -19.69 32.25
N TYR A 17 3.18 -19.15 33.01
CA TYR A 17 3.40 -18.28 34.16
C TYR A 17 2.77 -18.90 35.41
N ILE A 18 3.60 -19.31 36.37
CA ILE A 18 3.15 -19.97 37.60
C ILE A 18 3.59 -19.16 38.82
N ARG A 19 2.61 -18.68 39.60
CA ARG A 19 2.82 -18.00 40.90
C ARG A 19 3.74 -16.77 40.84
N ASN A 20 3.62 -15.97 39.77
CA ASN A 20 4.34 -14.70 39.61
C ASN A 20 3.58 -13.54 40.28
N LYS A 21 4.27 -12.41 40.51
CA LYS A 21 3.67 -11.15 40.99
C LYS A 21 3.93 -10.00 40.03
N ALA A 22 2.87 -9.51 39.40
CA ALA A 22 2.88 -8.47 38.37
C ALA A 22 2.07 -7.24 38.83
N ASN A 23 2.65 -6.50 39.79
CA ASN A 23 1.98 -5.38 40.45
C ASN A 23 2.61 -4.04 40.11
N HIS A 24 1.88 -2.94 40.33
CA HIS A 24 2.38 -1.55 40.22
C HIS A 24 3.08 -1.23 38.89
N CYS A 25 2.55 -1.73 37.78
CA CYS A 25 3.06 -1.51 36.41
C CYS A 25 1.95 -0.89 35.54
N SER A 26 2.22 -0.55 34.27
CA SER A 26 1.16 -0.10 33.34
C SER A 26 0.15 -1.22 33.06
N PHE A 27 0.67 -2.41 32.78
CA PHE A 27 -0.07 -3.67 32.73
C PHE A 27 0.68 -4.72 33.56
N GLY A 28 -0.06 -5.62 34.21
CA GLY A 28 0.56 -6.76 34.89
C GLY A 28 1.15 -7.72 33.85
N PHE A 29 0.29 -8.39 33.09
CA PHE A 29 0.67 -9.19 31.94
C PHE A 29 0.06 -8.55 30.70
N TRP A 30 0.91 -8.19 29.74
CA TRP A 30 0.53 -7.66 28.44
C TRP A 30 0.93 -8.68 27.36
N LEU A 31 -0.02 -9.50 26.94
CA LEU A 31 0.22 -10.68 26.13
C LEU A 31 -0.42 -10.51 24.74
N GLY A 32 0.40 -10.15 23.76
CA GLY A 32 -0.01 -9.81 22.41
C GLY A 32 0.07 -10.98 21.44
N GLY A 33 -1.03 -11.52 20.91
CA GLY A 33 -0.90 -12.70 20.01
C GLY A 33 -0.39 -13.96 20.72
N SER A 34 -0.59 -14.08 22.04
CA SER A 34 0.00 -15.13 22.87
C SER A 34 -0.90 -16.37 22.96
N ASP A 35 -0.84 -17.21 21.94
CA ASP A 35 -1.51 -18.51 21.91
C ASP A 35 -0.88 -19.50 22.91
N HIS A 36 -1.64 -20.52 23.30
CA HIS A 36 -1.21 -21.62 24.18
C HIS A 36 -0.72 -21.12 25.55
N THR A 37 -1.34 -20.05 26.07
CA THR A 37 -0.90 -19.39 27.30
C THR A 37 -1.45 -20.11 28.53
N VAL A 38 -0.59 -20.36 29.52
CA VAL A 38 -0.97 -20.93 30.82
C VAL A 38 -0.60 -19.98 31.95
N LEU A 39 -1.60 -19.53 32.72
CA LEU A 39 -1.45 -18.62 33.85
C LEU A 39 -2.04 -19.26 35.11
N ILE A 40 -1.18 -19.72 36.02
CA ILE A 40 -1.60 -20.44 37.23
C ILE A 40 -1.15 -19.70 38.49
N GLY A 41 -2.11 -19.28 39.33
CA GLY A 41 -1.81 -18.78 40.67
C GLY A 41 -1.04 -17.46 40.72
N ASN A 42 -1.06 -16.65 39.66
CA ASN A 42 -0.35 -15.37 39.60
C ASN A 42 -1.12 -14.28 40.36
N GLU A 43 -0.40 -13.28 40.83
CA GLU A 43 -0.95 -12.04 41.40
C GLU A 43 -0.71 -10.90 40.41
N ALA A 44 -1.74 -10.11 40.11
CA ALA A 44 -1.62 -8.91 39.28
C ALA A 44 -2.50 -7.79 39.83
N GLY A 45 -1.88 -6.82 40.50
CA GLY A 45 -2.63 -5.74 41.13
C GLY A 45 -1.99 -4.37 41.13
N TRP A 46 -2.81 -3.36 41.39
CA TRP A 46 -2.40 -1.95 41.35
C TRP A 46 -1.78 -1.53 40.01
N ASN A 47 -2.17 -2.15 38.89
CA ASN A 47 -1.66 -1.78 37.57
C ASN A 47 -2.48 -0.67 36.91
N GLY A 48 -1.81 0.16 36.11
CA GLY A 48 -2.40 1.24 35.34
C GLY A 48 -2.92 2.41 36.19
N ARG A 49 -2.51 2.50 37.46
CA ARG A 49 -3.04 3.47 38.42
C ARG A 49 -2.72 4.90 37.99
N PRO A 50 -3.66 5.87 38.11
CA PRO A 50 -3.38 7.26 37.75
C PRO A 50 -2.23 7.90 38.52
N ASP A 51 -2.00 7.45 39.77
CA ASP A 51 -0.91 7.85 40.65
C ASP A 51 0.34 6.96 40.52
N GLY A 52 0.37 6.05 39.53
CA GLY A 52 1.49 5.16 39.21
C GLY A 52 1.78 5.10 37.70
N PHE A 53 2.39 4.01 37.24
CA PHE A 53 2.65 3.80 35.80
C PHE A 53 1.34 3.52 35.04
N HIS A 54 1.12 4.22 33.93
CA HIS A 54 -0.14 4.21 33.14
C HIS A 54 0.11 4.45 31.63
N ASN A 55 1.15 3.82 31.08
CA ASN A 55 1.54 4.06 29.70
C ASN A 55 0.64 3.30 28.72
N ALA A 56 0.36 3.93 27.57
CA ALA A 56 -0.36 3.35 26.43
C ALA A 56 -1.70 2.68 26.80
N PRO A 57 -2.67 3.43 27.37
CA PRO A 57 -3.97 2.86 27.69
C PRO A 57 -4.71 2.40 26.44
N GLU A 58 -5.37 1.26 26.53
CA GLU A 58 -6.26 0.76 25.48
C GLU A 58 -7.58 1.55 25.47
N PRO A 59 -8.17 1.79 24.28
CA PRO A 59 -9.32 2.67 24.16
C PRO A 59 -10.59 2.14 24.85
N ASP A 60 -10.72 0.83 25.06
CA ASP A 60 -11.93 0.22 25.59
C ASP A 60 -11.83 -0.24 27.05
N PHE A 61 -10.71 -0.83 27.48
CA PHE A 61 -10.51 -1.27 28.86
C PHE A 61 -9.43 -0.51 29.63
N VAL A 62 -8.72 0.43 28.99
CA VAL A 62 -7.66 1.27 29.57
C VAL A 62 -6.44 0.44 29.99
N HIS A 63 -6.49 -0.22 31.15
CA HIS A 63 -5.39 -1.03 31.67
C HIS A 63 -5.87 -2.40 32.17
N GLY A 64 -4.97 -3.26 32.65
CA GLY A 64 -5.42 -4.51 33.27
C GLY A 64 -4.34 -5.29 34.02
N GLY A 65 -4.81 -6.24 34.84
CA GLY A 65 -3.97 -7.19 35.55
C GLY A 65 -3.37 -8.21 34.59
N ILE A 66 -4.19 -9.12 34.07
CA ILE A 66 -3.81 -10.08 33.02
C ILE A 66 -4.51 -9.68 31.73
N VAL A 67 -3.78 -9.39 30.67
CA VAL A 67 -4.34 -8.90 29.41
C VAL A 67 -3.82 -9.72 28.24
N ILE A 68 -4.74 -10.29 27.45
CA ILE A 68 -4.43 -11.03 26.22
C ILE A 68 -5.18 -10.40 25.05
N VAL A 69 -4.48 -9.59 24.24
CA VAL A 69 -5.08 -8.76 23.17
C VAL A 69 -4.13 -8.64 21.97
N GLY A 70 -4.40 -7.75 21.02
CA GLY A 70 -3.42 -7.36 19.98
C GLY A 70 -3.04 -8.46 18.97
N GLY A 71 -3.72 -9.61 18.97
CA GLY A 71 -3.46 -10.75 18.09
C GLY A 71 -4.37 -11.94 18.40
N SER A 72 -4.02 -13.13 17.93
CA SER A 72 -4.69 -14.38 18.32
C SER A 72 -4.43 -14.74 19.79
N GLY A 73 -5.38 -15.41 20.42
CA GLY A 73 -5.18 -15.98 21.74
C GLY A 73 -6.02 -17.23 21.89
N THR A 74 -5.41 -18.34 21.51
CA THR A 74 -6.03 -19.66 21.42
C THR A 74 -5.51 -20.60 22.50
N HIS A 75 -6.34 -21.54 22.97
CA HIS A 75 -5.94 -22.60 23.90
C HIS A 75 -5.32 -22.08 25.20
N THR A 76 -6.00 -21.11 25.82
CA THR A 76 -5.50 -20.42 27.01
C THR A 76 -6.14 -20.96 28.28
N VAL A 77 -5.32 -21.17 29.31
CA VAL A 77 -5.76 -21.57 30.66
C VAL A 77 -5.36 -20.51 31.68
N ILE A 78 -6.34 -19.98 32.40
CA ILE A 78 -6.18 -19.02 33.50
C ILE A 78 -6.81 -19.64 34.75
N ASP A 79 -6.00 -20.13 35.68
CA ASP A 79 -6.47 -20.87 36.86
C ASP A 79 -5.91 -20.28 38.16
N GLY A 80 -6.78 -19.91 39.09
CA GLY A 80 -6.37 -19.55 40.46
C GLY A 80 -5.66 -18.21 40.60
N ASN A 81 -5.79 -17.29 39.63
CA ASN A 81 -5.07 -16.01 39.67
C ASN A 81 -5.78 -14.99 40.57
N TYR A 82 -5.03 -14.12 41.23
CA TYR A 82 -5.54 -13.02 42.03
C TYR A 82 -5.27 -11.69 41.33
N CYS A 83 -6.31 -11.09 40.75
CA CYS A 83 -6.19 -9.80 40.07
C CYS A 83 -7.00 -8.75 40.82
N HIS A 84 -6.35 -7.68 41.28
CA HIS A 84 -7.03 -6.75 42.16
C HIS A 84 -6.49 -5.31 42.13
N ASP A 85 -7.34 -4.34 42.48
CA ASP A 85 -6.99 -2.91 42.54
C ASP A 85 -6.43 -2.35 41.21
N ASN A 86 -6.68 -3.00 40.06
CA ASN A 86 -6.23 -2.51 38.76
C ASN A 86 -7.15 -1.38 38.26
N ASN A 87 -6.57 -0.39 37.56
CA ASN A 87 -7.34 0.74 37.02
C ASN A 87 -8.31 0.34 35.88
N GLY A 88 -8.02 -0.76 35.19
CA GLY A 88 -8.96 -1.38 34.26
C GLY A 88 -9.40 -2.75 34.76
N ALA A 89 -9.40 -3.78 33.91
CA ALA A 89 -9.93 -5.09 34.31
C ALA A 89 -8.92 -5.96 35.07
N GLY A 90 -9.41 -6.88 35.90
CA GLY A 90 -8.59 -7.93 36.50
C GLY A 90 -8.02 -8.86 35.43
N ILE A 91 -8.90 -9.46 34.63
CA ILE A 91 -8.54 -10.27 33.46
C ILE A 91 -9.21 -9.68 32.21
N VAL A 92 -8.43 -9.55 31.12
CA VAL A 92 -8.87 -9.12 29.80
C VAL A 92 -8.50 -10.16 28.76
N PHE A 93 -9.44 -10.52 27.90
CA PHE A 93 -9.14 -11.11 26.60
C PHE A 93 -10.04 -10.55 25.51
N ARG A 94 -9.43 -10.13 24.40
CA ARG A 94 -10.11 -9.44 23.31
C ARG A 94 -9.51 -9.86 21.97
N GLY A 95 -10.36 -10.31 21.05
CA GLY A 95 -9.98 -10.49 19.64
C GLY A 95 -9.59 -9.16 18.98
N ASP A 96 -9.24 -9.12 17.71
CA ASP A 96 -8.83 -7.86 17.07
C ASP A 96 -9.94 -6.80 17.10
N LEU A 97 -9.59 -5.55 17.40
CA LEU A 97 -10.59 -4.49 17.58
C LEU A 97 -11.15 -4.00 16.24
N GLY A 98 -10.27 -3.86 15.25
CA GLY A 98 -10.59 -3.24 13.96
C GLY A 98 -11.66 -4.00 13.16
N THR A 99 -11.66 -5.33 13.25
CA THR A 99 -12.65 -6.18 12.58
C THR A 99 -13.59 -6.89 13.56
N ARG A 100 -13.56 -6.51 14.85
CA ARG A 100 -14.37 -7.12 15.91
C ARG A 100 -14.18 -8.64 16.01
N GLY A 101 -12.93 -9.10 15.91
CA GLY A 101 -12.54 -10.50 15.96
C GLY A 101 -12.80 -11.31 14.69
N ALA A 102 -13.24 -10.69 13.59
CA ALA A 102 -13.39 -11.38 12.31
C ALA A 102 -12.02 -11.82 11.74
N LYS A 103 -10.97 -11.03 12.01
CA LYS A 103 -9.60 -11.31 11.61
C LYS A 103 -8.89 -12.21 12.62
N TRP A 104 -8.92 -11.87 13.90
CA TRP A 104 -8.34 -12.66 14.99
C TRP A 104 -9.33 -12.76 16.15
N LYS A 105 -9.93 -13.94 16.31
CA LYS A 105 -10.83 -14.24 17.42
C LYS A 105 -10.07 -14.92 18.57
N MET A 106 -10.43 -14.62 19.80
CA MET A 106 -9.98 -15.42 20.95
C MET A 106 -10.74 -16.75 20.95
N TYR A 107 -10.08 -17.87 21.26
CA TYR A 107 -10.71 -19.18 21.07
C TYR A 107 -10.22 -20.26 22.04
N HIS A 108 -11.13 -21.09 22.56
CA HIS A 108 -10.83 -22.22 23.44
C HIS A 108 -10.08 -21.76 24.70
N LEU A 109 -10.84 -21.12 25.59
CA LEU A 109 -10.35 -20.42 26.78
C LEU A 109 -10.94 -21.06 28.03
N ILE A 110 -10.12 -21.26 29.05
CA ILE A 110 -10.56 -21.65 30.40
C ILE A 110 -10.15 -20.54 31.37
N VAL A 111 -11.12 -20.00 32.11
CA VAL A 111 -10.87 -19.06 33.22
C VAL A 111 -11.57 -19.58 34.45
N GLN A 112 -10.80 -20.03 35.42
CA GLN A 112 -11.36 -20.66 36.61
C GLN A 112 -10.62 -20.31 37.90
N ASN A 113 -11.31 -20.49 39.01
CA ASN A 113 -10.83 -20.29 40.38
C ASN A 113 -10.14 -18.94 40.65
N SER A 114 -10.34 -17.93 39.81
CA SER A 114 -9.64 -16.66 39.93
C SER A 114 -10.38 -15.71 40.85
N ARG A 115 -9.63 -14.92 41.63
CA ARG A 115 -10.15 -13.92 42.54
C ARG A 115 -9.96 -12.53 41.94
N LEU A 116 -11.06 -11.84 41.69
CA LEU A 116 -11.12 -10.60 40.91
C LEU A 116 -11.74 -9.49 41.76
N GLU A 117 -10.91 -8.63 42.36
CA GLU A 117 -11.37 -7.71 43.41
C GLU A 117 -10.96 -6.24 43.17
N ASN A 118 -11.81 -5.28 43.51
CA ASN A 118 -11.49 -3.84 43.45
C ASN A 118 -10.98 -3.35 42.07
N ASN A 119 -11.35 -4.01 40.97
CA ASN A 119 -11.00 -3.58 39.62
C ASN A 119 -12.14 -2.78 39.00
N ARG A 120 -11.90 -2.11 37.87
CA ARG A 120 -12.99 -1.54 37.07
C ARG A 120 -13.90 -2.64 36.52
N TRP A 121 -13.30 -3.67 35.91
CA TRP A 121 -13.98 -4.92 35.60
C TRP A 121 -13.30 -6.09 36.29
N GLY A 122 -14.05 -7.03 36.84
CA GLY A 122 -13.42 -8.29 37.25
C GLY A 122 -12.89 -9.04 36.03
N LEU A 123 -13.78 -9.33 35.09
CA LEU A 123 -13.51 -9.99 33.81
C LEU A 123 -13.99 -9.13 32.65
N PHE A 124 -13.14 -8.95 31.64
CA PHE A 124 -13.47 -8.27 30.39
C PHE A 124 -13.18 -9.20 29.20
N ALA A 125 -14.23 -9.62 28.51
CA ALA A 125 -14.18 -10.56 27.40
C ALA A 125 -14.92 -10.00 26.18
N ARG A 126 -14.23 -9.89 25.05
CA ARG A 126 -14.85 -9.48 23.79
C ARG A 126 -14.33 -10.29 22.60
N PHE A 127 -15.18 -10.55 21.63
CA PHE A 127 -14.81 -11.19 20.36
C PHE A 127 -14.10 -12.54 20.57
N ALA A 128 -14.77 -13.43 21.31
CA ALA A 128 -14.22 -14.71 21.75
C ALA A 128 -15.16 -15.87 21.43
N ASP A 129 -14.61 -17.09 21.39
CA ASP A 129 -15.37 -18.32 21.19
C ASP A 129 -14.87 -19.42 22.12
N TRP A 130 -15.78 -20.30 22.55
CA TRP A 130 -15.48 -21.44 23.40
C TRP A 130 -14.77 -21.01 24.69
N LEU A 131 -15.51 -20.28 25.53
CA LEU A 131 -15.05 -19.78 26.83
C LEU A 131 -15.69 -20.58 27.96
N ASP A 132 -14.86 -21.19 28.79
CA ASP A 132 -15.25 -21.97 29.95
C ASP A 132 -14.92 -21.19 31.24
N LEU A 133 -15.95 -20.78 31.97
CA LEU A 133 -15.83 -20.07 33.24
C LEU A 133 -16.23 -20.98 34.42
N ALA A 134 -15.38 -21.09 35.45
CA ALA A 134 -15.71 -21.89 36.62
C ALA A 134 -15.14 -21.33 37.93
N GLY A 135 -15.98 -21.14 38.96
CA GLY A 135 -15.50 -20.83 40.31
C GLY A 135 -14.70 -19.53 40.49
N ASN A 136 -14.83 -18.58 39.58
CA ASN A 136 -14.24 -17.24 39.75
C ASN A 136 -15.04 -16.45 40.80
N SER A 137 -14.36 -15.73 41.68
CA SER A 137 -14.98 -14.89 42.71
C SER A 137 -14.76 -13.42 42.43
N PHE A 138 -15.82 -12.63 42.54
CA PHE A 138 -15.82 -11.20 42.27
C PHE A 138 -16.16 -10.42 43.53
N ARG A 139 -15.43 -9.33 43.81
CA ARG A 139 -15.69 -8.49 44.98
C ARG A 139 -15.34 -7.03 44.71
N ASN A 140 -16.27 -6.12 45.00
CA ASN A 140 -16.04 -4.67 44.94
C ASN A 140 -15.46 -4.16 43.60
N ASN A 141 -15.71 -4.85 42.48
CA ASN A 141 -15.39 -4.29 41.16
C ASN A 141 -16.44 -3.24 40.82
N GLU A 142 -16.13 -2.26 39.96
CA GLU A 142 -17.18 -1.36 39.43
C GLU A 142 -18.22 -2.16 38.64
N LYS A 143 -17.76 -3.19 37.90
CA LYS A 143 -18.60 -4.20 37.27
C LYS A 143 -17.91 -5.56 37.31
N ASP A 144 -18.60 -6.61 37.72
CA ASP A 144 -17.95 -7.93 37.82
C ASP A 144 -17.52 -8.49 36.46
N GLU A 145 -18.39 -8.41 35.46
CA GLU A 145 -18.11 -8.94 34.13
C GLU A 145 -18.57 -7.99 33.01
N LEU A 146 -17.77 -7.90 31.95
CA LEU A 146 -18.17 -7.40 30.64
C LEU A 146 -17.92 -8.52 29.62
N ILE A 147 -18.99 -8.99 28.99
CA ILE A 147 -18.95 -10.08 28.00
C ILE A 147 -19.73 -9.60 26.77
N GLU A 148 -19.05 -9.43 25.64
CA GLU A 148 -19.63 -8.96 24.38
C GLU A 148 -19.17 -9.87 23.23
N GLU A 149 -20.09 -10.33 22.39
CA GLU A 149 -19.76 -11.17 21.23
C GLU A 149 -18.89 -12.40 21.59
N VAL A 150 -19.27 -13.08 22.67
CA VAL A 150 -18.67 -14.34 23.10
C VAL A 150 -19.63 -15.49 22.79
N THR A 151 -19.16 -16.45 22.00
CA THR A 151 -19.92 -17.65 21.59
C THR A 151 -19.43 -18.91 22.32
N HIS A 152 -20.28 -19.95 22.41
CA HIS A 152 -19.99 -21.21 23.13
C HIS A 152 -19.49 -21.00 24.56
N LEU A 153 -20.17 -20.12 25.30
CA LEU A 153 -19.83 -19.76 26.67
C LEU A 153 -20.44 -20.76 27.67
N ASN A 154 -19.58 -21.46 28.41
CA ASN A 154 -19.95 -22.40 29.47
C ASN A 154 -19.68 -21.81 30.85
N ARG A 155 -20.57 -22.06 31.81
CA ARG A 155 -20.42 -21.65 33.22
C ARG A 155 -20.63 -22.82 34.16
N ARG A 156 -19.80 -22.88 35.20
CA ARG A 156 -19.91 -23.85 36.29
C ARG A 156 -19.58 -23.19 37.63
N ASP A 157 -20.10 -23.76 38.69
CA ASP A 157 -19.79 -23.34 40.04
C ASP A 157 -18.35 -23.72 40.42
N ALA A 158 -17.85 -23.10 41.49
CA ALA A 158 -16.61 -23.54 42.12
C ALA A 158 -16.74 -25.00 42.58
N ASP A 159 -15.64 -25.75 42.50
CA ASP A 159 -15.59 -27.09 43.07
C ASP A 159 -15.74 -27.00 44.61
N PRO A 160 -16.82 -27.53 45.21
CA PRO A 160 -17.03 -27.45 46.65
C PRO A 160 -15.96 -28.21 47.44
N ALA A 161 -15.33 -29.22 46.82
CA ALA A 161 -14.25 -29.98 47.40
C ALA A 161 -12.86 -29.38 47.08
N LYS A 162 -12.80 -28.24 46.37
CA LYS A 162 -11.57 -27.52 45.99
C LYS A 162 -10.54 -28.42 45.32
N GLN A 163 -10.99 -29.37 44.50
CA GLN A 163 -10.10 -30.27 43.76
C GLN A 163 -9.52 -29.56 42.53
N SER A 164 -8.47 -30.14 41.96
CA SER A 164 -7.84 -29.63 40.74
C SER A 164 -8.69 -29.94 39.49
N ALA A 165 -8.45 -29.16 38.44
CA ALA A 165 -8.98 -29.44 37.11
C ALA A 165 -8.51 -30.82 36.59
N PRO A 166 -9.25 -31.46 35.67
CA PRO A 166 -8.81 -32.70 35.05
C PRO A 166 -7.60 -32.48 34.15
N GLU A 167 -6.71 -33.47 34.11
CA GLU A 167 -5.61 -33.53 33.16
C GLU A 167 -6.11 -34.10 31.83
N VAL A 168 -5.98 -33.32 30.76
CA VAL A 168 -6.49 -33.70 29.43
C VAL A 168 -5.33 -34.18 28.56
N THR A 169 -5.41 -35.44 28.14
CA THR A 169 -4.43 -36.04 27.24
C THR A 169 -5.07 -36.18 25.86
N LEU A 170 -4.35 -35.82 24.80
CA LEU A 170 -4.82 -35.94 23.43
C LEU A 170 -3.85 -36.77 22.57
N ALA A 171 -4.31 -37.92 22.09
CA ALA A 171 -3.65 -38.70 21.05
C ALA A 171 -4.31 -38.47 19.68
N GLY A 172 -3.52 -38.49 18.61
CA GLY A 172 -3.99 -38.30 17.24
C GLY A 172 -2.88 -37.73 16.35
N PRO A 173 -3.05 -37.79 15.03
CA PRO A 173 -2.02 -37.33 14.10
C PRO A 173 -1.95 -35.80 14.03
N ASP A 174 -0.77 -35.28 13.68
CA ASP A 174 -0.52 -33.88 13.33
C ASP A 174 -0.57 -33.64 11.80
N ARG A 175 -0.80 -34.71 11.03
CA ARG A 175 -0.89 -34.70 9.57
C ARG A 175 -1.99 -35.64 9.09
N ALA A 176 -2.70 -35.24 8.06
CA ALA A 176 -3.71 -36.07 7.41
C ALA A 176 -3.72 -35.81 5.91
N ARG A 177 -4.26 -36.73 5.13
CA ARG A 177 -4.63 -36.47 3.73
C ARG A 177 -6.10 -36.13 3.63
N VAL A 178 -6.47 -35.32 2.63
CA VAL A 178 -7.88 -35.12 2.27
C VAL A 178 -8.53 -36.48 2.02
N GLY A 179 -9.67 -36.72 2.67
CA GLY A 179 -10.36 -38.00 2.58
C GLY A 179 -9.70 -39.14 3.36
N GLN A 180 -8.66 -38.92 4.16
CA GLN A 180 -8.19 -39.93 5.10
C GLN A 180 -9.07 -39.91 6.36
N THR A 181 -9.50 -41.09 6.83
CA THR A 181 -10.11 -41.20 8.16
C THR A 181 -9.00 -41.20 9.19
N VAL A 182 -9.03 -40.25 10.11
CA VAL A 182 -8.11 -40.12 11.24
C VAL A 182 -8.85 -40.22 12.56
N VAL A 183 -8.13 -40.57 13.62
CA VAL A 183 -8.68 -40.76 14.96
C VAL A 183 -8.01 -39.79 15.92
N PHE A 184 -8.82 -39.08 16.69
CA PHE A 184 -8.40 -38.32 17.86
C PHE A 184 -8.99 -38.95 19.11
N ASP A 185 -8.16 -39.12 20.15
CA ASP A 185 -8.52 -39.86 21.35
C ASP A 185 -8.06 -39.12 22.60
N ALA A 186 -9.03 -38.74 23.44
CA ALA A 186 -8.81 -38.13 24.74
C ALA A 186 -9.23 -39.05 25.91
N SER A 187 -9.46 -40.34 25.66
CA SER A 187 -9.87 -41.32 26.69
C SER A 187 -8.82 -41.54 27.78
N ALA A 188 -7.57 -41.18 27.54
CA ALA A 188 -6.50 -41.20 28.53
C ALA A 188 -6.56 -40.04 29.54
N SER A 189 -7.47 -39.07 29.37
CA SER A 189 -7.68 -37.94 30.29
C SER A 189 -8.18 -38.41 31.66
N ARG A 190 -7.77 -37.73 32.73
CA ARG A 190 -8.04 -38.16 34.12
C ARG A 190 -8.39 -37.00 35.03
N ASP A 191 -9.35 -37.23 35.92
CA ASP A 191 -9.55 -36.42 37.12
C ASP A 191 -8.74 -37.00 38.27
N SER A 192 -8.09 -36.14 39.06
CA SER A 192 -7.22 -36.55 40.18
C SER A 192 -7.93 -37.37 41.27
N LYS A 193 -9.27 -37.30 41.35
CA LYS A 193 -10.11 -38.07 42.28
C LYS A 193 -11.02 -39.07 41.57
N GLY A 194 -10.78 -39.33 40.29
CA GLY A 194 -11.50 -40.34 39.52
C GLY A 194 -12.93 -39.96 39.15
N ARG A 195 -13.30 -38.68 39.18
CA ARG A 195 -14.61 -38.24 38.68
C ARG A 195 -14.76 -38.55 37.18
N PRO A 196 -15.98 -38.90 36.73
CA PRO A 196 -16.22 -39.10 35.30
C PRO A 196 -16.00 -37.80 34.53
N LEU A 197 -15.41 -37.91 33.35
CA LEU A 197 -15.16 -36.78 32.46
C LEU A 197 -16.19 -36.72 31.34
N THR A 198 -16.60 -35.51 30.99
CA THR A 198 -17.35 -35.23 29.75
C THR A 198 -16.48 -34.41 28.80
N PHE A 199 -16.65 -34.63 27.50
CA PHE A 199 -15.77 -34.08 26.47
C PHE A 199 -16.56 -33.17 25.52
N ARG A 200 -15.92 -32.08 25.10
CA ARG A 200 -16.32 -31.29 23.93
C ARG A 200 -15.12 -31.14 23.02
N TRP A 201 -15.31 -31.47 21.75
CA TRP A 201 -14.32 -31.27 20.70
C TRP A 201 -14.78 -30.19 19.75
N ASP A 202 -13.81 -29.54 19.12
CA ASP A 202 -14.00 -28.84 17.86
C ASP A 202 -12.83 -29.22 16.95
N ILE A 203 -13.17 -29.83 15.81
CA ILE A 203 -12.23 -30.26 14.77
C ILE A 203 -12.61 -29.53 13.50
N GLY A 204 -11.87 -28.47 13.18
CA GLY A 204 -12.10 -27.68 11.97
C GLY A 204 -13.51 -27.08 11.86
N GLY A 205 -14.13 -26.71 12.98
CA GLY A 205 -15.50 -26.19 13.06
C GLY A 205 -16.57 -27.26 13.27
N THR A 206 -16.20 -28.54 13.38
CA THR A 206 -17.16 -29.63 13.65
C THR A 206 -17.09 -30.07 15.11
N GLU A 207 -18.23 -30.04 15.81
CA GLU A 207 -18.30 -30.43 17.23
C GLU A 207 -18.48 -31.95 17.44
N TYR A 208 -17.84 -32.49 18.49
CA TYR A 208 -18.06 -33.86 18.97
C TYR A 208 -18.10 -33.92 20.50
N ARG A 209 -18.69 -34.98 21.08
CA ARG A 209 -18.90 -35.12 22.54
C ARG A 209 -18.41 -36.45 23.15
N THR A 210 -17.76 -37.29 22.35
CA THR A 210 -17.24 -38.59 22.79
C THR A 210 -15.77 -38.48 23.22
N ALA A 211 -15.27 -39.43 24.02
CA ALA A 211 -13.85 -39.45 24.39
C ALA A 211 -12.91 -39.75 23.21
N ARG A 212 -13.41 -40.44 22.18
CA ARG A 212 -12.71 -40.78 20.93
C ARG A 212 -13.54 -40.34 19.74
N VAL A 213 -12.91 -39.71 18.75
CA VAL A 213 -13.54 -39.11 17.57
C VAL A 213 -12.85 -39.61 16.31
N GLU A 214 -13.65 -40.04 15.33
CA GLU A 214 -13.18 -40.30 13.97
C GLU A 214 -13.54 -39.11 13.08
N HIS A 215 -12.58 -38.62 12.31
CA HIS A 215 -12.77 -37.44 11.47
C HIS A 215 -12.15 -37.64 10.08
N ARG A 216 -12.71 -36.94 9.09
CA ARG A 216 -12.21 -36.93 7.71
C ARG A 216 -12.23 -35.49 7.19
N PHE A 217 -11.04 -34.97 6.89
CA PHE A 217 -10.90 -33.62 6.34
C PHE A 217 -11.27 -33.59 4.86
N SER A 218 -11.98 -32.53 4.45
CA SER A 218 -12.48 -32.35 3.08
C SER A 218 -11.62 -31.41 2.23
N GLN A 219 -10.76 -30.60 2.84
CA GLN A 219 -9.92 -29.60 2.17
C GLN A 219 -8.47 -29.65 2.72
N PRO A 220 -7.47 -29.36 1.87
CA PRO A 220 -6.10 -29.18 2.32
C PRO A 220 -5.94 -27.86 3.09
N GLY A 221 -4.97 -27.81 3.99
CA GLY A 221 -4.67 -26.61 4.78
C GLY A 221 -4.35 -26.91 6.24
N PHE A 222 -4.25 -25.85 7.03
CA PHE A 222 -4.16 -25.94 8.48
C PHE A 222 -5.54 -26.18 9.07
N CYS A 223 -5.63 -27.11 10.02
CA CYS A 223 -6.82 -27.34 10.82
C CYS A 223 -6.46 -27.39 12.30
N ARG A 224 -7.18 -26.60 13.09
CA ARG A 224 -7.11 -26.62 14.55
C ARG A 224 -7.98 -27.76 15.10
N VAL A 225 -7.45 -28.53 16.03
CA VAL A 225 -8.18 -29.53 16.83
C VAL A 225 -8.12 -29.13 18.29
N GLY A 226 -9.26 -28.88 18.91
CA GLY A 226 -9.38 -28.63 20.34
C GLY A 226 -10.22 -29.68 21.04
N VAL A 227 -9.88 -29.99 22.29
CA VAL A 227 -10.74 -30.74 23.21
C VAL A 227 -10.72 -30.11 24.60
N THR A 228 -11.91 -29.92 25.17
CA THR A 228 -12.10 -29.62 26.60
C THR A 228 -12.65 -30.87 27.27
N ALA A 229 -12.07 -31.27 28.40
CA ALA A 229 -12.65 -32.26 29.29
C ALA A 229 -13.03 -31.59 30.62
N THR A 230 -14.23 -31.89 31.13
CA THR A 230 -14.70 -31.39 32.43
C THR A 230 -15.12 -32.52 33.35
N ASN A 231 -14.81 -32.36 34.63
CA ASN A 231 -15.22 -33.25 35.73
C ASN A 231 -16.55 -32.84 36.38
N GLY A 232 -17.30 -31.93 35.73
CA GLY A 232 -18.56 -31.37 36.23
C GLY A 232 -18.41 -30.01 36.93
N TYR A 233 -17.20 -29.66 37.38
CA TYR A 233 -16.91 -28.36 38.01
C TYR A 233 -15.83 -27.60 37.26
N LEU A 234 -14.63 -28.16 37.20
CA LEU A 234 -13.49 -27.57 36.53
C LEU A 234 -13.26 -28.21 35.16
N ALA A 235 -12.49 -27.54 34.32
CA ALA A 235 -12.15 -28.02 33.00
C ALA A 235 -10.63 -27.98 32.78
N GLY A 236 -10.15 -28.92 31.97
CA GLY A 236 -8.85 -28.86 31.33
C GLY A 236 -9.03 -28.89 29.81
N LEU A 237 -7.99 -28.51 29.09
CA LEU A 237 -7.99 -28.54 27.63
C LEU A 237 -6.73 -29.21 27.08
N ALA A 238 -6.85 -29.72 25.86
CA ALA A 238 -5.74 -30.12 25.02
C ALA A 238 -6.05 -29.74 23.56
N PHE A 239 -5.01 -29.67 22.73
CA PHE A 239 -5.16 -29.31 21.32
C PHE A 239 -4.11 -29.97 20.44
N ARG A 240 -4.36 -30.01 19.13
CA ARG A 240 -3.46 -30.51 18.10
C ARG A 240 -3.60 -29.65 16.86
N ASP A 241 -2.48 -29.16 16.37
CA ASP A 241 -2.39 -28.56 15.04
C ASP A 241 -2.26 -29.67 14.00
N VAL A 242 -3.12 -29.64 12.98
CA VAL A 242 -3.16 -30.67 11.93
C VAL A 242 -2.95 -30.03 10.57
N TYR A 243 -1.96 -30.52 9.83
CA TYR A 243 -1.73 -30.12 8.44
C TYR A 243 -2.33 -31.17 7.50
N VAL A 244 -3.38 -30.76 6.78
CA VAL A 244 -4.09 -31.62 5.84
C VAL A 244 -3.53 -31.43 4.45
N THR A 245 -2.95 -32.47 3.86
CA THR A 245 -2.36 -32.42 2.51
C THR A 245 -3.34 -32.93 1.47
N GLU A 246 -3.20 -32.47 0.22
CA GLU A 246 -3.95 -33.05 -0.89
C GLU A 246 -3.59 -34.54 -1.04
N ASN A 247 -4.56 -35.34 -1.50
CA ASN A 247 -4.23 -36.69 -1.92
C ASN A 247 -3.44 -36.57 -3.22
N PRO A 248 -2.18 -37.04 -3.29
CA PRO A 248 -1.53 -37.17 -4.59
C PRO A 248 -2.50 -37.95 -5.48
N ARG A 249 -2.63 -37.59 -6.77
CA ARG A 249 -3.26 -38.50 -7.74
C ARG A 249 -2.72 -39.88 -7.42
N ALA A 250 -3.63 -40.79 -7.09
CA ALA A 250 -3.30 -42.06 -6.46
C ALA A 250 -2.01 -42.61 -7.09
N MET A 251 -1.08 -43.09 -6.25
CA MET A 251 -0.24 -44.20 -6.67
C MET A 251 -1.17 -45.37 -7.01
N SER A 252 -1.86 -45.28 -8.13
CA SER A 252 -2.46 -46.40 -8.83
C SER A 252 -1.31 -47.18 -9.43
N ASP A 253 -1.38 -48.51 -9.40
CA ASP A 253 -0.43 -49.44 -10.02
C ASP A 253 -0.33 -49.33 -11.56
N GLU A 254 -0.79 -48.21 -12.13
CA GLU A 254 -0.67 -47.85 -13.54
C GLU A 254 0.69 -47.14 -13.77
N PRO A 255 1.46 -47.51 -14.81
CA PRO A 255 2.74 -46.88 -15.08
C PRO A 255 2.56 -45.39 -15.37
N ALA A 256 3.41 -44.57 -14.76
CA ALA A 256 3.39 -43.11 -14.85
C ALA A 256 3.37 -42.61 -16.32
N SER A 257 2.19 -42.25 -16.82
CA SER A 257 2.04 -41.54 -18.08
C SER A 257 2.24 -40.04 -17.84
N THR A 258 3.45 -39.54 -18.11
CA THR A 258 3.82 -38.17 -18.57
C THR A 258 2.96 -36.95 -18.19
N GLY A 259 2.38 -36.91 -16.98
CA GLY A 259 1.70 -35.76 -16.37
C GLY A 259 2.14 -35.58 -14.91
N PRO A 260 2.03 -34.38 -14.31
CA PRO A 260 2.68 -34.08 -13.03
C PRO A 260 1.96 -34.82 -11.89
N ALA A 261 2.49 -35.97 -11.50
CA ALA A 261 2.06 -36.76 -10.34
C ALA A 261 3.19 -37.02 -9.33
N ASP A 262 4.42 -36.54 -9.58
CA ASP A 262 5.53 -36.60 -8.64
C ASP A 262 5.88 -35.19 -8.16
N GLU A 263 6.21 -35.04 -6.89
CA GLU A 263 6.65 -33.77 -6.29
C GLU A 263 8.03 -33.37 -6.84
N VAL A 264 8.10 -32.82 -8.06
CA VAL A 264 9.38 -32.55 -8.75
C VAL A 264 10.11 -31.31 -8.21
N LEU A 265 9.40 -30.41 -7.53
CA LEU A 265 9.94 -29.10 -7.13
C LEU A 265 10.83 -29.16 -5.90
N SER A 266 10.58 -30.07 -4.95
CA SER A 266 11.18 -30.10 -3.60
C SER A 266 11.92 -31.40 -3.26
N GLU A 267 11.75 -32.46 -4.05
CA GLU A 267 12.35 -33.78 -3.79
C GLU A 267 13.82 -33.84 -4.21
N SER A 268 14.73 -33.60 -3.26
CA SER A 268 16.19 -33.67 -3.47
C SER A 268 16.66 -32.83 -4.67
N SER A 269 16.01 -31.69 -4.88
CA SER A 269 16.12 -30.87 -6.09
C SER A 269 16.82 -29.53 -5.86
N ALA A 270 17.32 -29.23 -4.65
CA ALA A 270 17.95 -27.93 -4.35
C ALA A 270 19.06 -27.53 -5.35
N SER A 271 19.79 -28.52 -5.88
CA SER A 271 20.82 -28.33 -6.91
C SER A 271 20.27 -27.81 -8.25
N GLN A 272 18.96 -27.87 -8.48
CA GLN A 272 18.27 -27.40 -9.68
C GLN A 272 17.61 -26.02 -9.52
N TRP A 273 17.74 -25.38 -8.35
CA TRP A 273 17.20 -24.05 -8.07
C TRP A 273 18.27 -22.95 -8.18
N ALA A 274 17.99 -21.88 -8.91
CA ALA A 274 18.82 -20.67 -8.93
C ALA A 274 18.33 -19.70 -7.85
N TRP A 275 19.15 -18.71 -7.52
CA TRP A 275 18.78 -17.63 -6.63
C TRP A 275 19.27 -16.28 -7.13
N ALA A 276 18.58 -15.23 -6.69
CA ALA A 276 18.98 -13.83 -6.82
C ALA A 276 18.62 -13.09 -5.53
N LEU A 277 19.31 -11.98 -5.26
CA LEU A 277 19.12 -11.17 -4.07
C LEU A 277 19.21 -9.69 -4.46
N GLY A 278 18.21 -8.90 -4.06
CA GLY A 278 18.20 -7.45 -4.20
C GLY A 278 19.27 -6.78 -3.34
N ASP A 279 19.62 -5.54 -3.67
CA ASP A 279 20.60 -4.70 -2.95
C ASP A 279 21.94 -5.40 -2.62
N ASN A 280 22.38 -6.27 -3.53
CA ASN A 280 23.60 -7.06 -3.37
C ASN A 280 24.74 -6.59 -4.27
N ALA A 281 24.87 -5.28 -4.50
CA ALA A 281 25.88 -4.70 -5.40
C ALA A 281 27.32 -5.05 -4.99
N GLU A 282 27.58 -5.19 -3.69
CA GLU A 282 28.89 -5.59 -3.14
C GLU A 282 29.15 -7.10 -3.24
N GLY A 283 28.17 -7.91 -3.67
CA GLY A 283 28.29 -9.35 -3.84
C GLY A 283 28.47 -10.15 -2.52
N ARG A 284 28.18 -9.54 -1.37
CA ARG A 284 28.39 -10.16 -0.05
C ARG A 284 27.25 -11.11 0.33
N GLY A 285 26.02 -10.78 -0.03
CA GLY A 285 24.83 -11.59 0.24
C GLY A 285 24.75 -12.83 -0.66
N ARG A 286 24.29 -13.94 -0.09
CA ARG A 286 24.02 -15.20 -0.80
C ARG A 286 22.72 -15.80 -0.32
N VAL A 287 22.07 -16.57 -1.20
CA VAL A 287 20.94 -17.41 -0.81
C VAL A 287 21.40 -18.86 -0.81
N HIS A 288 21.46 -19.45 0.39
CA HIS A 288 21.74 -20.87 0.55
C HIS A 288 20.48 -21.69 0.25
N LEU A 289 20.60 -22.60 -0.71
CA LEU A 289 19.57 -23.55 -1.11
C LEU A 289 20.02 -24.96 -0.72
N SER A 290 19.18 -25.68 0.01
CA SER A 290 19.47 -27.04 0.47
C SER A 290 18.20 -27.87 0.57
N ASP A 291 18.32 -29.17 0.36
CA ASP A 291 17.26 -30.13 0.66
C ASP A 291 17.14 -30.31 2.18
N ASP A 292 15.92 -30.21 2.69
CA ASP A 292 15.61 -30.20 4.11
C ASP A 292 14.73 -31.41 4.46
N PRO A 293 15.12 -32.26 5.43
CA PRO A 293 14.30 -33.38 5.86
C PRO A 293 12.99 -32.93 6.53
N GLU A 294 12.87 -31.66 6.93
CA GLU A 294 11.58 -31.13 7.36
C GLU A 294 10.66 -30.92 6.14
N ALA A 295 9.81 -31.90 5.87
CA ALA A 295 8.84 -31.87 4.77
C ALA A 295 7.44 -32.23 5.25
N LEU A 296 6.42 -31.69 4.58
CA LEU A 296 5.01 -32.00 4.85
C LEU A 296 4.44 -33.01 3.84
N VAL A 297 4.80 -32.84 2.57
CA VAL A 297 4.56 -33.78 1.47
C VAL A 297 5.92 -34.26 0.98
N GLY A 298 6.00 -35.53 0.56
CA GLY A 298 7.25 -36.12 0.08
C GLY A 298 8.30 -36.40 1.18
N ARG A 299 9.57 -36.52 0.78
CA ARG A 299 10.72 -36.83 1.65
C ARG A 299 11.50 -35.60 2.06
N THR A 300 11.57 -34.57 1.22
CA THR A 300 12.35 -33.36 1.49
C THR A 300 11.60 -32.11 1.06
N SER A 301 11.87 -30.99 1.72
CA SER A 301 11.48 -29.66 1.25
C SER A 301 12.70 -28.87 0.75
N LEU A 302 12.45 -27.78 0.01
CA LEU A 302 13.50 -26.83 -0.34
C LEU A 302 13.65 -25.77 0.75
N ARG A 303 14.82 -25.71 1.38
CA ARG A 303 15.16 -24.62 2.31
C ARG A 303 15.88 -23.48 1.60
N LEU A 304 15.35 -22.28 1.79
CA LEU A 304 15.87 -20.99 1.34
C LEU A 304 16.41 -20.21 2.53
N ARG A 305 17.70 -19.83 2.52
CA ARG A 305 18.30 -19.01 3.59
C ARG A 305 19.22 -17.91 3.04
N PRO A 306 18.77 -16.64 3.00
CA PRO A 306 19.63 -15.50 2.72
C PRO A 306 20.65 -15.24 3.84
N VAL A 307 21.95 -15.14 3.51
CA VAL A 307 23.06 -14.87 4.46
C VAL A 307 24.22 -14.13 3.76
N PRO A 308 24.71 -13.00 4.30
CA PRO A 308 23.93 -12.05 5.10
C PRO A 308 22.71 -11.56 4.31
N TYR A 309 21.64 -11.21 5.02
CA TYR A 309 20.45 -10.63 4.39
C TYR A 309 20.61 -9.10 4.29
N PRO A 310 20.63 -8.51 3.08
CA PRO A 310 20.84 -7.07 2.89
C PRO A 310 19.59 -6.22 3.16
N GLY A 311 18.44 -6.83 3.51
CA GLY A 311 17.19 -6.09 3.72
C GLY A 311 16.31 -5.96 2.48
N SER A 312 16.57 -6.75 1.43
CA SER A 312 15.93 -6.64 0.12
C SER A 312 15.38 -7.98 -0.38
N GLU A 313 14.71 -7.97 -1.53
CA GLU A 313 14.02 -9.15 -2.08
C GLU A 313 14.95 -10.37 -2.31
N ALA A 314 14.51 -11.55 -1.88
CA ALA A 314 15.18 -12.83 -2.14
C ALA A 314 14.35 -13.66 -3.11
N THR A 315 14.91 -13.93 -4.29
CA THR A 315 14.24 -14.68 -5.36
C THR A 315 14.88 -16.04 -5.53
N VAL A 316 14.06 -17.09 -5.69
CA VAL A 316 14.50 -18.42 -6.13
C VAL A 316 13.82 -18.77 -7.44
N THR A 317 14.50 -19.51 -8.32
CA THR A 317 14.00 -19.83 -9.66
C THR A 317 14.18 -21.32 -9.95
N PHE A 318 13.12 -21.97 -10.39
CA PHE A 318 13.14 -23.35 -10.83
C PHE A 318 12.48 -23.55 -12.20
N PRO A 319 13.03 -24.47 -13.03
CA PRO A 319 14.41 -24.95 -12.92
C PRO A 319 15.40 -23.79 -13.14
N LYS A 320 16.68 -23.97 -12.77
CA LYS A 320 17.75 -22.96 -12.92
C LYS A 320 17.76 -22.27 -14.29
N ASN A 321 17.47 -23.03 -15.34
CA ASN A 321 17.45 -22.56 -16.73
C ASN A 321 16.09 -21.99 -17.19
N ARG A 322 15.08 -21.94 -16.30
CA ARG A 322 13.68 -21.52 -16.56
C ARG A 322 12.94 -22.37 -17.60
N GLN A 323 13.44 -23.55 -17.94
CA GLN A 323 12.82 -24.46 -18.91
C GLN A 323 12.14 -25.62 -18.18
N GLY A 324 11.02 -25.34 -17.51
CA GLY A 324 10.27 -26.35 -16.75
C GLY A 324 9.47 -27.33 -17.63
N GLY A 325 9.16 -26.96 -18.87
CA GLY A 325 8.41 -27.82 -19.80
C GLY A 325 6.98 -28.17 -19.34
N TRP A 326 6.42 -27.44 -18.38
CA TRP A 326 5.13 -27.75 -17.77
C TRP A 326 3.97 -27.48 -18.72
N ASN A 327 3.11 -28.48 -18.90
CA ASN A 327 1.80 -28.29 -19.51
C ASN A 327 0.76 -28.01 -18.43
N LEU A 328 0.31 -26.76 -18.33
CA LEU A 328 -0.71 -26.33 -17.37
C LEU A 328 -2.13 -26.32 -17.98
N ALA A 329 -2.33 -26.87 -19.17
CA ALA A 329 -3.66 -26.95 -19.78
C ALA A 329 -4.63 -27.74 -18.88
N GLY A 330 -5.79 -27.15 -18.60
CA GLY A 330 -6.80 -27.71 -17.70
C GLY A 330 -6.53 -27.49 -16.21
N SER A 331 -5.31 -27.09 -15.83
CA SER A 331 -4.99 -26.71 -14.45
C SER A 331 -5.71 -25.42 -14.06
N GLN A 332 -6.21 -25.37 -12.84
CA GLN A 332 -6.94 -24.21 -12.30
C GLN A 332 -6.11 -23.42 -11.30
N HIS A 333 -5.19 -24.08 -10.59
CA HIS A 333 -4.43 -23.51 -9.49
C HIS A 333 -2.98 -23.98 -9.50
N LEU A 334 -2.09 -23.15 -8.97
CA LEU A 334 -0.82 -23.59 -8.40
C LEU A 334 -1.02 -23.77 -6.90
N ALA A 335 -0.42 -24.79 -6.32
CA ALA A 335 -0.44 -24.99 -4.88
C ALA A 335 0.91 -25.46 -4.36
N PHE A 336 1.29 -24.96 -3.18
CA PHE A 336 2.49 -25.39 -2.48
C PHE A 336 2.38 -25.08 -0.99
N TRP A 337 3.23 -25.72 -0.21
CA TRP A 337 3.37 -25.46 1.21
C TRP A 337 4.60 -24.60 1.48
N LEU A 338 4.45 -23.59 2.32
CA LEU A 338 5.51 -22.68 2.70
C LEU A 338 5.65 -22.64 4.20
N LYS A 339 6.86 -22.89 4.69
CA LYS A 339 7.25 -22.60 6.08
C LYS A 339 8.26 -21.46 6.05
N PHE A 340 8.10 -20.50 6.95
CA PHE A 340 8.95 -19.32 6.98
C PHE A 340 9.29 -18.89 8.41
N ARG A 341 10.41 -18.20 8.56
CA ARG A 341 10.85 -17.63 9.82
C ARG A 341 11.56 -16.31 9.56
N ASN A 342 11.00 -15.23 10.10
CA ASN A 342 11.68 -13.94 10.21
C ASN A 342 11.86 -13.64 11.70
N PRO A 343 13.10 -13.47 12.20
CA PRO A 343 13.33 -13.12 13.59
C PRO A 343 12.81 -11.72 13.95
N ASN A 344 12.65 -10.82 12.97
CA ASN A 344 12.04 -9.51 13.15
C ASN A 344 10.54 -9.63 12.96
N ASN A 345 9.77 -9.40 14.02
CA ASN A 345 8.31 -9.44 13.96
C ASN A 345 7.79 -8.36 12.99
N GLY A 346 6.87 -8.72 12.09
CA GLY A 346 6.41 -7.84 11.00
C GLY A 346 7.49 -7.50 9.95
N GLY A 347 8.63 -8.20 9.96
CA GLY A 347 9.79 -7.88 9.14
C GLY A 347 9.68 -8.24 7.65
N PHE A 348 8.60 -8.88 7.21
CA PHE A 348 8.35 -9.03 5.77
C PHE A 348 7.76 -7.73 5.22
N GLN A 349 8.33 -7.23 4.12
CA GLN A 349 7.96 -5.97 3.50
C GLN A 349 7.33 -6.20 2.12
N GLY A 350 6.37 -5.35 1.73
CA GLY A 350 5.68 -5.47 0.45
C GLY A 350 4.84 -6.75 0.30
N PRO A 351 4.21 -6.97 -0.85
CA PRO A 351 3.40 -8.15 -1.10
C PRO A 351 4.25 -9.42 -1.18
N ASN A 352 3.91 -10.47 -0.43
CA ASN A 352 4.64 -11.74 -0.41
C ASN A 352 3.72 -12.92 -0.08
N PRO A 353 3.99 -14.13 -0.59
CA PRO A 353 5.01 -14.44 -1.62
C PRO A 353 4.53 -14.04 -3.02
N ILE A 354 5.41 -13.47 -3.84
CA ILE A 354 5.16 -13.24 -5.26
C ILE A 354 5.59 -14.49 -6.05
N VAL A 355 4.72 -15.01 -6.91
CA VAL A 355 5.02 -16.18 -7.75
C VAL A 355 5.00 -15.79 -9.22
N ARG A 356 6.02 -16.20 -9.97
CA ARG A 356 6.15 -15.92 -11.40
C ARG A 356 6.21 -17.21 -12.20
N LEU A 357 5.32 -17.35 -13.19
CA LEU A 357 5.36 -18.43 -14.18
C LEU A 357 5.93 -17.91 -15.49
N HIS A 358 7.06 -18.47 -15.93
CA HIS A 358 7.76 -18.03 -17.14
C HIS A 358 7.36 -18.85 -18.37
N ARG A 359 7.21 -18.19 -19.53
CA ARG A 359 7.05 -18.79 -20.86
C ARG A 359 7.90 -18.03 -21.88
N GLY A 360 9.09 -18.56 -22.19
CA GLY A 360 10.06 -17.83 -23.00
C GLY A 360 10.48 -16.52 -22.31
N LEU A 361 10.29 -15.39 -23.00
CA LEU A 361 10.59 -14.06 -22.48
C LEU A 361 9.43 -13.43 -21.69
N ALA A 362 8.25 -14.06 -21.68
CA ALA A 362 7.09 -13.61 -20.93
C ALA A 362 7.03 -14.24 -19.52
N ALA A 363 6.34 -13.56 -18.60
CA ALA A 363 6.01 -14.08 -17.28
C ALA A 363 4.62 -13.65 -16.82
N PHE A 364 3.88 -14.58 -16.22
CA PHE A 364 2.69 -14.27 -15.43
C PHE A 364 3.10 -14.09 -13.98
N THR A 365 2.83 -12.92 -13.40
CA THR A 365 3.13 -12.60 -12.00
C THR A 365 1.85 -12.67 -11.19
N TYR A 366 1.90 -13.40 -10.08
CA TYR A 366 0.82 -13.58 -9.13
C TYR A 366 1.21 -12.94 -7.81
N THR A 367 0.42 -11.94 -7.42
CA THR A 367 0.64 -11.15 -6.19
C THR A 367 -0.54 -11.38 -5.24
N PRO A 368 -0.29 -11.79 -3.98
CA PRO A 368 -1.37 -11.98 -3.03
C PRO A 368 -2.08 -10.65 -2.76
N ALA A 369 -3.40 -10.71 -2.66
CA ALA A 369 -4.26 -9.55 -2.46
C ALA A 369 -5.42 -9.87 -1.49
N PHE A 370 -6.13 -8.82 -1.10
CA PHE A 370 -7.41 -8.88 -0.41
C PHE A 370 -8.30 -7.80 -0.99
N ALA A 371 -9.47 -8.17 -1.51
CA ALA A 371 -10.38 -7.26 -2.20
C ALA A 371 -9.70 -6.43 -3.32
N GLY A 372 -8.81 -7.06 -4.09
CA GLY A 372 -8.10 -6.43 -5.21
C GLY A 372 -6.89 -5.56 -4.81
N MET A 373 -6.60 -5.42 -3.51
CA MET A 373 -5.45 -4.67 -3.00
C MET A 373 -4.31 -5.61 -2.61
N PRO A 374 -3.06 -5.40 -3.06
CA PRO A 374 -1.92 -6.24 -2.68
C PRO A 374 -1.76 -6.35 -1.15
N ARG A 375 -1.41 -7.54 -0.67
CA ARG A 375 -1.14 -7.79 0.76
C ARG A 375 0.11 -8.62 0.98
N ASN A 376 0.63 -8.56 2.20
CA ASN A 376 1.68 -9.48 2.64
C ASN A 376 1.07 -10.68 3.36
N LEU A 377 0.94 -11.81 2.67
CA LEU A 377 0.36 -13.04 3.22
C LEU A 377 1.21 -13.63 4.37
N LEU A 378 2.51 -13.34 4.41
CA LEU A 378 3.42 -13.84 5.45
C LEU A 378 3.29 -13.08 6.78
N ASN A 379 2.78 -11.84 6.75
CA ASN A 379 2.39 -11.08 7.94
C ASN A 379 0.90 -11.19 8.26
N ASP A 380 0.08 -11.55 7.27
CA ASP A 380 -1.39 -11.60 7.36
C ASP A 380 -1.91 -13.03 7.21
N LEU A 381 -1.51 -13.89 8.15
CA LEU A 381 -1.88 -15.30 8.11
C LEU A 381 -3.37 -15.52 8.41
N PRO A 382 -4.04 -16.45 7.70
CA PRO A 382 -5.42 -16.84 8.02
C PRO A 382 -5.58 -17.43 9.43
N TYR A 383 -4.54 -18.12 9.90
CA TYR A 383 -4.46 -18.75 11.22
C TYR A 383 -3.18 -18.29 11.90
N SER A 384 -3.26 -17.22 12.70
CA SER A 384 -2.08 -16.60 13.29
C SER A 384 -1.39 -17.51 14.30
N GLU A 385 -2.12 -18.39 14.99
CA GLU A 385 -1.55 -19.39 15.90
C GLU A 385 -0.61 -20.38 15.17
N ALA A 386 -0.82 -20.61 13.88
CA ALA A 386 -0.02 -21.50 13.04
C ALA A 386 1.22 -20.82 12.43
N ARG A 387 1.56 -19.59 12.84
CA ARG A 387 2.63 -18.75 12.25
C ARG A 387 4.06 -19.31 12.28
N HIS A 388 4.27 -20.41 12.99
CA HIS A 388 5.55 -21.11 13.01
C HIS A 388 5.55 -22.42 12.19
N GLY A 389 4.41 -22.80 11.64
CA GLY A 389 4.25 -24.01 10.86
C GLY A 389 4.10 -23.76 9.36
N TRP A 390 3.35 -24.65 8.70
CA TRP A 390 3.21 -24.66 7.25
C TRP A 390 1.97 -23.88 6.79
N LEU A 391 2.17 -22.90 5.92
CA LEU A 391 1.13 -22.20 5.20
C LEU A 391 0.82 -22.92 3.89
N TYR A 392 -0.44 -23.26 3.66
CA TYR A 392 -0.88 -23.73 2.35
C TYR A 392 -1.18 -22.55 1.43
N VAL A 393 -0.38 -22.40 0.38
CA VAL A 393 -0.55 -21.33 -0.63
C VAL A 393 -1.23 -21.92 -1.84
N ARG A 394 -2.39 -21.36 -2.21
CA ARG A 394 -3.17 -21.78 -3.37
C ARG A 394 -3.49 -20.58 -4.25
N ILE A 395 -2.96 -20.57 -5.46
CA ILE A 395 -2.98 -19.44 -6.40
C ILE A 395 -3.88 -19.79 -7.58
N PRO A 396 -4.98 -19.08 -7.83
CA PRO A 396 -5.78 -19.26 -9.04
C PRO A 396 -5.01 -18.77 -10.26
N LEU A 397 -4.85 -19.64 -11.27
CA LEU A 397 -4.10 -19.32 -12.50
C LEU A 397 -4.75 -18.19 -13.32
N GLN A 398 -6.05 -17.96 -13.15
CA GLN A 398 -6.77 -16.84 -13.77
C GLN A 398 -6.62 -15.51 -13.02
N GLY A 399 -6.09 -15.52 -11.79
CA GLY A 399 -6.13 -14.38 -10.87
C GLY A 399 -7.49 -14.19 -10.19
N GLY A 400 -7.64 -13.11 -9.44
CA GLY A 400 -8.87 -12.72 -8.73
C GLY A 400 -8.60 -11.70 -7.62
N ASP A 401 -9.61 -11.43 -6.79
CA ASP A 401 -9.52 -10.41 -5.73
C ASP A 401 -8.52 -10.76 -4.63
N ASP A 402 -8.25 -12.05 -4.43
CA ASP A 402 -7.26 -12.55 -3.48
C ASP A 402 -5.86 -12.78 -4.08
N TRP A 403 -5.75 -12.73 -5.41
CA TRP A 403 -4.52 -12.96 -6.17
C TRP A 403 -4.52 -12.16 -7.46
N LEU A 404 -3.87 -11.01 -7.45
CA LEU A 404 -3.70 -10.21 -8.66
C LEU A 404 -2.81 -10.93 -9.65
N ARG A 405 -3.23 -10.98 -10.90
CA ARG A 405 -2.46 -11.51 -12.01
C ARG A 405 -2.08 -10.37 -12.94
N SER A 406 -0.78 -10.23 -13.21
CA SER A 406 -0.27 -9.38 -14.27
C SER A 406 0.55 -10.20 -15.27
N GLU A 407 0.61 -9.73 -16.50
CA GLU A 407 1.46 -10.30 -17.54
C GLU A 407 2.58 -9.32 -17.85
N THR A 408 3.80 -9.82 -17.74
CA THR A 408 5.00 -9.14 -18.16
C THR A 408 5.46 -9.78 -19.47
N VAL A 409 5.48 -9.01 -20.54
CA VAL A 409 6.33 -9.31 -21.71
C VAL A 409 7.68 -8.64 -21.43
N GLU A 410 8.77 -9.21 -21.94
CA GLU A 410 10.18 -8.89 -21.64
C GLU A 410 10.45 -7.45 -21.13
N GLY A 411 11.09 -7.32 -19.95
CA GLY A 411 11.56 -6.04 -19.37
C GLY A 411 10.79 -5.50 -18.16
N ALA A 412 9.52 -5.87 -17.93
CA ALA A 412 8.74 -5.21 -16.87
C ALA A 412 9.09 -5.66 -15.44
N LYS A 413 9.35 -4.67 -14.58
CA LYS A 413 9.39 -4.80 -13.12
C LYS A 413 7.96 -5.06 -12.58
N PRO A 414 7.80 -5.63 -11.36
CA PRO A 414 6.50 -5.65 -10.69
C PRO A 414 5.86 -4.26 -10.65
N PRO A 415 4.52 -4.13 -10.70
CA PRO A 415 3.89 -2.83 -10.61
C PRO A 415 4.29 -2.17 -9.28
N HIS A 416 4.89 -0.98 -9.38
CA HIS A 416 5.19 -0.16 -8.22
C HIS A 416 3.88 0.38 -7.66
N VAL A 417 3.71 0.32 -6.35
CA VAL A 417 2.50 0.80 -5.67
C VAL A 417 2.91 1.81 -4.62
N ASP A 418 2.36 3.01 -4.73
CA ASP A 418 2.66 4.12 -3.82
C ASP A 418 1.38 4.93 -3.61
N HIS A 419 1.03 5.22 -2.35
CA HIS A 419 -0.21 5.93 -1.95
C HIS A 419 -1.50 5.45 -2.65
N ASP A 420 -1.73 4.12 -2.67
CA ASP A 420 -2.88 3.47 -3.31
C ASP A 420 -2.95 3.69 -4.85
N LEU A 421 -1.89 4.22 -5.47
CA LEU A 421 -1.72 4.29 -6.91
C LEU A 421 -0.88 3.11 -7.41
N LYS A 422 -1.31 2.51 -8.52
CA LYS A 422 -0.55 1.48 -9.24
C LYS A 422 0.17 2.11 -10.41
N PHE A 423 1.49 2.00 -10.43
CA PHE A 423 2.34 2.45 -11.52
C PHE A 423 2.72 1.27 -12.42
N GLU A 424 2.48 1.42 -13.72
CA GLU A 424 2.87 0.47 -14.74
C GLU A 424 3.88 1.15 -15.69
N THR A 425 5.13 0.70 -15.65
CA THR A 425 6.14 1.19 -16.60
C THR A 425 5.96 0.49 -17.94
N VAL A 426 5.91 1.27 -19.02
CA VAL A 426 5.85 0.77 -20.40
C VAL A 426 6.96 1.42 -21.20
N GLU A 427 7.66 0.63 -22.00
CA GLU A 427 8.54 1.20 -23.03
C GLU A 427 7.69 1.71 -24.19
N THR A 428 8.02 2.91 -24.66
CA THR A 428 7.41 3.57 -25.81
C THR A 428 8.49 3.79 -26.87
N PRO A 429 8.16 3.76 -28.18
CA PRO A 429 9.12 4.14 -29.22
C PRO A 429 9.51 5.63 -29.19
N LEU A 430 8.87 6.42 -28.33
CA LEU A 430 9.15 7.84 -28.14
C LEU A 430 10.27 8.04 -27.12
N GLU A 431 11.43 8.51 -27.57
CA GLU A 431 12.51 8.97 -26.68
C GLU A 431 12.49 10.51 -26.64
N THR A 432 12.36 11.09 -25.44
CA THR A 432 12.48 12.53 -25.21
C THR A 432 13.73 12.80 -24.39
N GLN A 433 14.74 13.40 -25.01
CA GLN A 433 15.95 13.82 -24.32
C GLN A 433 15.79 15.22 -23.73
N THR A 434 14.84 15.98 -24.28
CA THR A 434 14.58 17.36 -23.92
C THR A 434 13.08 17.64 -23.81
N ALA A 435 12.71 18.90 -23.63
CA ALA A 435 11.35 19.36 -23.37
C ALA A 435 10.26 18.65 -24.20
N SER A 436 9.26 18.11 -23.52
CA SER A 436 8.04 17.58 -24.12
C SER A 436 6.80 18.17 -23.45
N ALA A 437 5.65 18.05 -24.11
CA ALA A 437 4.35 18.31 -23.49
C ALA A 437 3.31 17.34 -24.01
N MET A 438 2.37 16.99 -23.14
CA MET A 438 1.34 16.00 -23.43
C MET A 438 -0.05 16.54 -23.09
N VAL A 439 -1.03 16.24 -23.93
CA VAL A 439 -2.44 16.58 -23.71
C VAL A 439 -3.34 15.47 -24.21
N SER A 440 -4.59 15.47 -23.77
CA SER A 440 -5.61 14.49 -24.16
C SER A 440 -6.84 15.22 -24.69
N ASP A 441 -7.41 14.74 -25.80
CA ASP A 441 -8.74 15.16 -26.28
C ASP A 441 -9.86 14.22 -25.78
N GLY A 442 -9.52 13.26 -24.91
CA GLY A 442 -10.40 12.18 -24.42
C GLY A 442 -10.49 10.95 -25.34
N ARG A 443 -10.07 11.06 -26.60
CA ARG A 443 -10.00 9.96 -27.59
C ARG A 443 -8.57 9.52 -27.87
N ARG A 444 -7.62 10.44 -27.87
CA ARG A 444 -6.19 10.25 -28.07
C ARG A 444 -5.38 11.10 -27.10
N LEU A 445 -4.20 10.62 -26.79
CA LEU A 445 -3.08 11.39 -26.26
C LEU A 445 -2.35 12.04 -27.43
N TYR A 446 -1.86 13.25 -27.21
CA TYR A 446 -0.95 13.95 -28.10
C TYR A 446 0.28 14.37 -27.33
N CYS A 447 1.46 14.13 -27.90
CA CYS A 447 2.73 14.55 -27.31
C CYS A 447 3.49 15.37 -28.35
N ALA A 448 3.90 16.58 -27.97
CA ALA A 448 4.80 17.41 -28.77
C ALA A 448 6.20 17.33 -28.16
N THR A 449 7.20 17.13 -29.00
CA THR A 449 8.60 17.00 -28.57
C THR A 449 9.46 18.07 -29.22
N TRP A 450 10.40 18.61 -28.45
CA TRP A 450 11.41 19.49 -29.03
C TRP A 450 12.35 18.71 -29.97
N ASP A 451 12.71 17.50 -29.56
CA ASP A 451 13.50 16.58 -30.38
C ASP A 451 12.74 16.26 -31.68
N GLY A 452 13.34 16.62 -32.81
CA GLY A 452 12.75 16.41 -34.14
C GLY A 452 11.59 17.34 -34.52
N ASP A 453 11.21 18.30 -33.66
CA ASP A 453 10.02 19.16 -33.87
C ASP A 453 8.75 18.33 -34.16
N ALA A 454 8.61 17.20 -33.47
CA ALA A 454 7.61 16.19 -33.77
C ALA A 454 6.30 16.39 -32.98
N LEU A 455 5.19 15.98 -33.59
CA LEU A 455 3.89 15.87 -32.94
C LEU A 455 3.42 14.43 -33.08
N LEU A 456 3.16 13.75 -31.97
CA LEU A 456 2.76 12.35 -31.95
C LEU A 456 1.37 12.19 -31.36
N ALA A 457 0.67 11.13 -31.77
CA ALA A 457 -0.61 10.74 -31.22
C ALA A 457 -0.65 9.26 -30.84
N SER A 458 -1.32 8.97 -29.72
CA SER A 458 -1.54 7.62 -29.22
C SER A 458 -2.97 7.42 -28.72
N GLN A 459 -3.48 6.20 -28.79
CA GLN A 459 -4.79 5.85 -28.22
C GLN A 459 -4.69 5.29 -26.79
N ASP A 460 -3.51 4.80 -26.42
CA ASP A 460 -3.29 3.96 -25.24
C ASP A 460 -1.98 4.24 -24.51
N GLY A 461 -1.22 5.24 -24.95
CA GLY A 461 0.09 5.63 -24.41
C GLY A 461 1.22 4.67 -24.77
N ARG A 462 0.95 3.57 -25.48
CA ARG A 462 1.94 2.53 -25.83
C ARG A 462 2.38 2.65 -27.27
N GLN A 463 1.42 2.78 -28.18
CA GLN A 463 1.69 2.94 -29.61
C GLN A 463 1.56 4.41 -30.00
N TRP A 464 2.63 4.99 -30.51
CA TRP A 464 2.69 6.39 -30.92
C TRP A 464 2.87 6.48 -32.42
N ASN A 465 2.04 7.28 -33.07
CA ASN A 465 2.13 7.59 -34.49
C ASN A 465 2.47 9.07 -34.65
N GLU A 466 3.46 9.37 -35.48
CA GLU A 466 3.81 10.74 -35.82
C GLU A 466 2.71 11.36 -36.71
N LEU A 467 2.33 12.59 -36.40
CA LEU A 467 1.43 13.44 -37.18
C LEU A 467 2.25 14.41 -38.04
N ALA A 468 1.59 15.18 -38.91
CA ALA A 468 2.28 16.23 -39.64
C ALA A 468 2.92 17.22 -38.66
N GLY A 469 4.24 17.39 -38.73
CA GLY A 469 4.97 18.35 -37.89
C GLY A 469 4.72 19.81 -38.29
N PRO A 470 4.92 20.76 -37.37
CA PRO A 470 4.73 22.20 -37.61
C PRO A 470 5.75 22.79 -38.58
N SER A 471 6.80 22.05 -38.95
CA SER A 471 7.78 22.42 -39.98
C SER A 471 7.12 22.79 -41.33
N THR A 472 5.92 22.26 -41.62
CA THR A 472 5.13 22.64 -42.80
C THR A 472 4.75 24.14 -42.85
N LEU A 473 4.81 24.86 -41.73
CA LEU A 473 4.51 26.29 -41.65
C LEU A 473 5.70 27.20 -42.00
N GLY A 474 6.92 26.66 -42.10
CA GLY A 474 8.17 27.45 -42.16
C GLY A 474 8.62 27.98 -40.79
N GLY A 475 9.44 29.04 -40.76
CA GLY A 475 9.95 29.67 -39.52
C GLY A 475 11.33 29.18 -39.06
N ALA A 476 11.87 29.79 -38.00
CA ALA A 476 13.24 29.57 -37.51
C ALA A 476 13.42 28.33 -36.59
N GLY A 477 12.41 27.46 -36.54
CA GLY A 477 12.44 26.22 -35.78
C GLY A 477 11.60 26.25 -34.50
N PRO A 478 11.67 25.16 -33.71
CA PRO A 478 10.95 25.02 -32.46
C PRO A 478 11.40 26.01 -31.38
N ASP A 479 10.46 26.45 -30.53
CA ASP A 479 10.75 27.29 -29.35
C ASP A 479 10.28 26.59 -28.04
N TRP A 480 10.23 25.25 -28.06
CA TRP A 480 9.73 24.44 -26.95
C TRP A 480 10.82 24.23 -25.90
N ILE A 481 10.70 24.92 -24.78
CA ILE A 481 11.43 24.55 -23.56
C ILE A 481 10.32 24.32 -22.52
N ASN A 482 10.20 23.13 -21.93
CA ASN A 482 9.06 22.65 -21.11
C ASN A 482 7.63 22.80 -21.72
N GLY A 483 7.55 22.83 -23.05
CA GLY A 483 6.39 22.39 -23.86
C GLY A 483 5.04 23.08 -23.61
N MET A 484 4.71 24.06 -24.44
CA MET A 484 3.33 24.55 -24.56
C MET A 484 2.53 23.66 -25.51
N LEU A 485 1.68 22.78 -24.97
CA LEU A 485 0.69 22.04 -25.74
C LEU A 485 -0.65 22.07 -25.01
N ALA A 486 -1.68 22.60 -25.68
CA ALA A 486 -3.04 22.61 -25.15
C ALA A 486 -4.02 22.07 -26.18
N TYR A 487 -5.11 21.46 -25.69
CA TYR A 487 -6.21 21.01 -26.53
C TYR A 487 -7.37 22.00 -26.43
N GLU A 488 -7.74 22.58 -27.56
CA GLU A 488 -8.92 23.41 -27.71
C GLU A 488 -10.10 22.55 -28.21
N PRO A 489 -11.15 22.37 -27.39
CA PRO A 489 -12.31 21.59 -27.80
C PRO A 489 -13.05 22.25 -28.97
N GLY A 490 -13.49 21.45 -29.95
CA GLY A 490 -14.32 21.89 -31.06
C GLY A 490 -15.55 21.00 -31.27
N PRO A 491 -16.64 21.53 -31.86
CA PRO A 491 -17.87 20.76 -32.07
C PRO A 491 -17.63 19.53 -32.94
N GLY A 492 -18.24 18.40 -32.59
CA GLY A 492 -18.15 17.15 -33.36
C GLY A 492 -16.77 16.49 -33.36
N GLY A 493 -15.89 16.82 -32.42
CA GLY A 493 -14.52 16.29 -32.36
C GLY A 493 -13.53 17.00 -33.30
N ARG A 494 -13.89 18.20 -33.76
CA ARG A 494 -13.05 19.10 -34.58
C ARG A 494 -12.18 20.02 -33.71
N GLY A 495 -11.57 19.46 -32.67
CA GLY A 495 -10.71 20.23 -31.79
C GLY A 495 -9.38 20.58 -32.47
N ARG A 496 -8.68 21.53 -31.87
CA ARG A 496 -7.36 21.99 -32.33
C ARG A 496 -6.33 21.74 -31.23
N LEU A 497 -5.10 21.41 -31.63
CA LEU A 497 -3.97 21.47 -30.71
C LEU A 497 -3.32 22.84 -30.85
N ILE A 498 -3.10 23.51 -29.73
CA ILE A 498 -2.60 24.89 -29.67
C ILE A 498 -1.20 24.89 -29.09
N LEU A 499 -0.31 25.54 -29.83
CA LEU A 499 1.12 25.50 -29.65
C LEU A 499 1.74 26.85 -30.04
N ARG A 500 3.07 26.99 -29.93
CA ARG A 500 3.82 28.20 -30.29
C ARG A 500 4.93 27.85 -31.27
N ARG A 501 5.21 28.77 -32.20
CA ARG A 501 6.38 28.65 -33.09
C ARG A 501 7.05 29.99 -33.34
N ARG A 502 8.37 29.96 -33.48
CA ARG A 502 9.19 31.11 -33.85
C ARG A 502 9.04 31.45 -35.33
N THR A 503 8.78 32.71 -35.65
CA THR A 503 8.73 33.20 -37.03
C THR A 503 10.14 33.31 -37.61
N ALA A 504 10.27 33.45 -38.93
CA ALA A 504 11.57 33.67 -39.57
C ALA A 504 12.06 35.11 -39.36
N GLU A 505 11.12 36.05 -39.27
CA GLU A 505 11.38 37.47 -39.10
C GLU A 505 11.61 37.82 -37.63
N LYS A 506 12.57 38.71 -37.39
CA LYS A 506 12.76 39.39 -36.10
C LYS A 506 11.87 40.62 -36.01
N ASP A 507 11.59 41.07 -34.79
CA ASP A 507 10.87 42.31 -34.55
C ASP A 507 11.70 43.57 -34.88
N ALA A 508 11.07 44.75 -34.80
CA ALA A 508 11.74 46.03 -35.02
C ALA A 508 12.87 46.34 -34.01
N PHE A 509 13.00 45.54 -32.95
CA PHE A 509 14.03 45.62 -31.92
C PHE A 509 15.05 44.47 -32.03
N ASN A 510 15.06 43.73 -33.15
CA ASN A 510 15.95 42.61 -33.46
C ASN A 510 15.77 41.36 -32.55
N ASN A 511 14.63 41.24 -31.86
CA ASN A 511 14.29 40.06 -31.07
C ASN A 511 13.59 39.01 -31.94
N ASP A 512 13.75 37.75 -31.56
CA ASP A 512 12.99 36.67 -32.15
C ASP A 512 11.50 36.82 -31.81
N GLN A 513 10.65 36.65 -32.82
CA GLN A 513 9.21 36.66 -32.63
C GLN A 513 8.66 35.24 -32.62
N SER A 514 7.64 35.03 -31.80
CA SER A 514 6.88 33.79 -31.78
C SER A 514 5.40 34.08 -31.85
N ARG A 515 4.67 33.21 -32.54
CA ARG A 515 3.21 33.30 -32.65
C ARG A 515 2.56 32.01 -32.21
N VAL A 516 1.30 32.12 -31.81
CA VAL A 516 0.48 30.95 -31.55
C VAL A 516 0.19 30.25 -32.89
N ILE A 517 0.29 28.93 -32.91
CA ILE A 517 -0.06 28.08 -34.03
C ILE A 517 -1.11 27.07 -33.59
N ALA A 518 -1.95 26.68 -34.53
CA ALA A 518 -3.01 25.70 -34.31
C ALA A 518 -2.89 24.55 -35.31
N TYR A 519 -2.93 23.32 -34.80
CA TYR A 519 -3.08 22.11 -35.60
C TYR A 519 -4.54 21.67 -35.57
N ASP A 520 -5.19 21.71 -36.73
CA ASP A 520 -6.54 21.17 -36.90
C ASP A 520 -6.45 19.64 -37.02
N ILE A 521 -6.95 18.94 -36.00
CA ILE A 521 -6.84 17.49 -35.89
C ILE A 521 -7.59 16.79 -37.03
N GLN A 522 -8.73 17.32 -37.46
CA GLN A 522 -9.53 16.71 -38.53
C GLN A 522 -8.92 17.00 -39.90
N ALA A 523 -8.47 18.23 -40.14
CA ALA A 523 -7.89 18.62 -41.41
C ALA A 523 -6.42 18.18 -41.58
N ASN A 524 -5.77 17.70 -40.52
CA ASN A 524 -4.35 17.35 -40.47
C ASN A 524 -3.47 18.50 -41.01
N ARG A 525 -3.73 19.72 -40.53
CA ARG A 525 -3.11 20.93 -41.09
C ARG A 525 -2.80 21.94 -40.00
N TRP A 526 -1.63 22.55 -40.11
CA TRP A 526 -1.20 23.67 -39.28
C TRP A 526 -1.67 25.02 -39.83
N SER A 527 -1.86 25.98 -38.92
CA SER A 527 -2.12 27.38 -39.25
C SER A 527 -1.47 28.31 -38.23
N TRP A 528 -1.07 29.50 -38.69
CA TRP A 528 -0.67 30.60 -37.82
C TRP A 528 -1.90 31.33 -37.29
N LEU A 529 -1.91 31.66 -35.99
CA LEU A 529 -2.82 32.66 -35.43
C LEU A 529 -2.16 34.05 -35.51
N PRO A 530 -2.95 35.14 -35.56
CA PRO A 530 -2.42 36.49 -35.73
C PRO A 530 -1.66 37.00 -34.50
N THR A 531 -1.80 36.32 -33.35
CA THR A 531 -1.23 36.76 -32.07
C THR A 531 0.24 36.40 -31.94
N VAL A 532 1.08 37.42 -31.77
CA VAL A 532 2.46 37.26 -31.29
C VAL A 532 2.41 37.02 -29.79
N THR A 533 3.10 35.99 -29.30
CA THR A 533 3.05 35.57 -27.89
C THR A 533 4.44 35.45 -27.29
N ALA A 534 4.59 35.88 -26.03
CA ALA A 534 5.82 35.72 -25.24
C ALA A 534 5.84 34.41 -24.46
N PHE A 535 4.66 33.84 -24.19
CA PHE A 535 4.55 32.60 -23.43
C PHE A 535 4.78 31.35 -24.26
N GLY A 536 5.47 30.38 -23.64
CA GLY A 536 5.91 29.14 -24.27
C GLY A 536 6.00 27.97 -23.30
N HIS A 537 5.54 28.17 -22.07
CA HIS A 537 5.60 27.21 -20.97
C HIS A 537 4.22 27.06 -20.35
N GLY A 538 3.94 25.87 -19.79
CA GLY A 538 2.77 25.56 -18.98
C GLY A 538 1.47 26.17 -19.50
N ALA A 539 0.80 25.46 -20.41
CA ALA A 539 -0.45 25.94 -21.00
C ALA A 539 -1.69 25.27 -20.45
N ALA A 540 -2.74 26.07 -20.32
CA ALA A 540 -4.09 25.58 -20.05
C ALA A 540 -5.10 26.34 -20.90
N ILE A 541 -6.13 25.66 -21.39
CA ILE A 541 -7.27 26.30 -22.04
C ILE A 541 -8.44 26.33 -21.07
N ALA A 542 -9.08 27.48 -20.97
CA ALA A 542 -10.26 27.70 -20.14
C ALA A 542 -11.23 28.65 -20.84
N GLY A 543 -12.38 28.12 -21.25
CA GLY A 543 -13.28 28.83 -22.16
C GLY A 543 -12.58 29.14 -23.48
N ASP A 544 -12.69 30.38 -23.94
CA ASP A 544 -12.06 30.85 -25.18
C ASP A 544 -10.60 31.26 -25.01
N TYR A 545 -10.01 31.10 -23.82
CA TYR A 545 -8.68 31.62 -23.52
C TYR A 545 -7.64 30.52 -23.39
N LEU A 546 -6.53 30.71 -24.11
CA LEU A 546 -5.26 30.03 -23.86
C LEU A 546 -4.50 30.82 -22.81
N PHE A 547 -4.15 30.19 -21.69
CA PHE A 547 -3.21 30.72 -20.70
C PHE A 547 -1.85 30.07 -20.89
N GLY A 548 -0.80 30.81 -20.56
CA GLY A 548 0.58 30.31 -20.59
C GLY A 548 1.51 31.16 -19.75
N ILE A 549 2.73 30.67 -19.56
CA ILE A 549 3.79 31.37 -18.83
C ILE A 549 4.83 31.93 -19.80
N ALA A 550 5.08 33.24 -19.68
CA ALA A 550 6.11 33.96 -20.40
C ALA A 550 7.48 33.71 -19.77
N HIS A 551 8.50 33.66 -20.63
CA HIS A 551 9.88 33.50 -20.21
C HIS A 551 10.76 34.53 -20.91
N ALA A 552 11.80 34.98 -20.22
CA ALA A 552 12.76 36.00 -20.65
C ALA A 552 12.16 37.41 -20.85
N VAL A 553 11.12 37.76 -20.08
CA VAL A 553 10.58 39.12 -20.01
C VAL A 553 11.34 39.89 -18.92
N GLY A 554 11.83 41.10 -19.21
CA GLY A 554 12.60 41.92 -18.27
C GLY A 554 14.10 41.58 -18.18
N GLY A 555 14.57 40.60 -18.95
CA GLY A 555 15.92 40.01 -18.89
C GLY A 555 15.83 38.51 -19.24
N ASN A 556 16.95 37.78 -19.33
CA ASN A 556 16.93 36.34 -19.67
C ASN A 556 16.43 35.42 -18.54
N TYR A 557 15.46 35.87 -17.73
CA TYR A 557 15.08 35.19 -16.49
C TYR A 557 13.55 35.27 -16.29
N GLY A 558 12.81 34.18 -16.54
CA GLY A 558 11.36 34.02 -16.24
C GLY A 558 10.41 35.09 -16.80
N GLY A 559 9.15 35.09 -16.36
CA GLY A 559 8.17 36.08 -16.81
C GLY A 559 6.74 35.90 -16.28
N PRO A 560 5.80 36.77 -16.71
CA PRO A 560 4.41 36.78 -16.24
C PRO A 560 3.57 35.61 -16.75
N ILE A 561 2.41 35.40 -16.13
CA ILE A 561 1.32 34.67 -16.78
C ILE A 561 0.71 35.56 -17.85
N GLY A 562 0.49 34.98 -19.03
CA GLY A 562 -0.23 35.61 -20.11
C GLY A 562 -1.43 34.81 -20.59
N ARG A 563 -2.25 35.45 -21.43
CA ARG A 563 -3.36 34.78 -22.12
C ARG A 563 -3.57 35.31 -23.54
N VAL A 564 -4.21 34.48 -24.36
CA VAL A 564 -4.69 34.81 -25.71
C VAL A 564 -6.14 34.38 -25.83
N ASN A 565 -7.00 35.26 -26.33
CA ASN A 565 -8.36 34.92 -26.72
C ASN A 565 -8.33 34.17 -28.07
N LEU A 566 -8.66 32.88 -28.09
CA LEU A 566 -8.61 32.03 -29.28
C LEU A 566 -9.80 32.25 -30.23
N SER A 567 -10.93 32.76 -29.74
CA SER A 567 -12.12 33.06 -30.56
C SER A 567 -12.02 34.43 -31.24
N ASN A 568 -11.30 35.38 -30.64
CA ASN A 568 -10.98 36.68 -31.21
C ASN A 568 -9.53 37.09 -30.90
N PRO A 569 -8.54 36.48 -31.57
CA PRO A 569 -7.13 36.70 -31.27
C PRO A 569 -6.68 38.12 -31.60
N GLY A 570 -6.23 38.84 -30.56
CA GLY A 570 -5.57 40.13 -30.70
C GLY A 570 -4.18 40.01 -31.33
N PRO A 571 -3.53 41.15 -31.68
CA PRO A 571 -2.19 41.13 -32.28
C PRO A 571 -1.08 40.70 -31.30
N LEU A 572 -1.32 40.80 -29.99
CA LEU A 572 -0.39 40.47 -28.92
C LEU A 572 -1.09 39.66 -27.81
N ASP A 573 -0.31 38.88 -27.07
CA ASP A 573 -0.74 38.28 -25.81
C ASP A 573 -0.95 39.33 -24.72
N GLU A 574 -1.88 39.06 -23.81
CA GLU A 574 -2.11 39.88 -22.62
C GLU A 574 -1.28 39.32 -21.46
N HIS A 575 -0.70 40.17 -20.60
CA HIS A 575 0.06 39.75 -19.42
C HIS A 575 -0.61 40.19 -18.13
N THR A 576 -0.28 39.56 -17.00
CA THR A 576 -0.74 39.99 -15.67
C THR A 576 0.28 39.70 -14.58
N VAL A 577 0.21 40.46 -13.48
CA VAL A 577 0.87 40.13 -12.21
C VAL A 577 -0.11 39.33 -11.34
N LEU A 578 0.31 38.19 -10.79
CA LEU A 578 -0.51 37.50 -9.79
C LEU A 578 -0.28 38.12 -8.41
N ALA A 579 -1.34 38.44 -7.68
CA ALA A 579 -1.23 38.98 -6.32
C ALA A 579 -2.43 38.63 -5.42
N PRO A 580 -2.25 38.48 -4.10
CA PRO A 580 -0.96 38.43 -3.40
C PRO A 580 -0.24 37.09 -3.64
N VAL A 581 1.08 37.14 -3.71
CA VAL A 581 1.94 35.96 -3.84
C VAL A 581 3.09 36.10 -2.84
N LYS A 582 3.33 35.07 -2.04
CA LYS A 582 4.45 35.01 -1.09
C LYS A 582 5.75 34.63 -1.82
N GLY A 583 6.88 34.99 -1.20
CA GLY A 583 8.21 34.82 -1.78
C GLY A 583 8.73 36.08 -2.48
N LYS A 584 9.75 35.93 -3.32
CA LYS A 584 10.33 36.99 -4.14
C LYS A 584 9.47 37.23 -5.39
N ASP A 585 9.46 38.49 -5.83
CA ASP A 585 8.95 38.94 -7.13
C ASP A 585 7.64 38.26 -7.61
N ALA A 586 6.50 38.85 -7.22
CA ALA A 586 5.16 38.35 -7.57
C ALA A 586 4.89 38.28 -9.09
N TRP A 587 5.71 38.93 -9.91
CA TRP A 587 5.61 38.95 -11.37
C TRP A 587 6.28 37.73 -12.03
N TRP A 588 7.07 36.98 -11.28
CA TRP A 588 8.07 36.09 -11.84
C TRP A 588 7.66 34.61 -11.76
N PHE A 589 7.67 33.93 -12.92
CA PHE A 589 7.50 32.49 -13.06
C PHE A 589 8.63 31.90 -13.91
N SER A 590 9.18 30.77 -13.48
CA SER A 590 10.24 30.06 -14.21
C SER A 590 9.67 29.26 -15.38
N ARG A 591 10.56 28.69 -16.20
CA ARG A 591 10.18 27.73 -17.25
C ARG A 591 9.60 26.43 -16.69
N ALA A 592 9.83 26.15 -15.40
CA ALA A 592 9.31 24.96 -14.71
C ALA A 592 7.88 25.15 -14.20
N ALA A 593 7.37 26.39 -14.21
CA ALA A 593 5.99 26.66 -13.85
C ALA A 593 5.03 25.96 -14.83
N GLN A 594 3.92 25.48 -14.30
CA GLN A 594 2.90 24.74 -15.04
C GLN A 594 1.50 25.27 -14.71
N LEU A 595 0.59 25.17 -15.68
CA LEU A 595 -0.81 25.58 -15.53
C LEU A 595 -1.74 24.38 -15.75
N ALA A 596 -2.85 24.35 -15.02
CA ALA A 596 -3.94 23.42 -15.25
C ALA A 596 -5.29 24.10 -15.02
N TYR A 597 -6.31 23.70 -15.76
CA TYR A 597 -7.67 24.18 -15.57
C TYR A 597 -8.53 23.09 -14.92
N ALA A 598 -9.18 23.42 -13.81
CA ALA A 598 -10.14 22.52 -13.15
C ALA A 598 -11.17 23.34 -12.37
N ASN A 599 -12.42 22.88 -12.34
CA ASN A 599 -13.49 23.46 -11.50
C ASN A 599 -13.66 24.98 -11.65
N GLY A 600 -13.52 25.52 -12.86
CA GLY A 600 -13.64 26.96 -13.11
C GLY A 600 -12.43 27.80 -12.68
N LEU A 601 -11.34 27.17 -12.23
CA LEU A 601 -10.12 27.83 -11.77
C LEU A 601 -8.93 27.45 -12.64
N ILE A 602 -8.06 28.43 -12.88
CA ILE A 602 -6.70 28.18 -13.32
C ILE A 602 -5.86 27.92 -12.07
N TYR A 603 -5.16 26.80 -12.05
CA TYR A 603 -4.14 26.45 -11.07
C TYR A 603 -2.77 26.68 -11.68
N ALA A 604 -1.86 27.25 -10.89
CA ALA A 604 -0.52 27.60 -11.32
C ALA A 604 0.51 27.15 -10.29
N ILE A 605 1.54 26.45 -10.76
CA ILE A 605 2.77 26.22 -10.01
C ILE A 605 3.63 27.48 -10.16
N LYS A 606 4.05 28.07 -9.04
CA LYS A 606 5.11 29.08 -8.99
C LYS A 606 6.39 28.42 -8.47
N ASN A 607 7.52 28.78 -9.06
CA ASN A 607 8.85 28.51 -8.52
C ASN A 607 9.59 29.85 -8.37
N ASP A 608 10.36 30.03 -7.30
CA ASP A 608 10.79 31.35 -6.81
C ASP A 608 12.23 31.43 -6.29
N TRP A 609 13.15 30.72 -6.96
CA TRP A 609 14.61 30.94 -6.92
C TRP A 609 15.34 30.59 -5.62
N GLN A 610 14.63 30.36 -4.52
CA GLN A 610 15.26 30.10 -3.24
C GLN A 610 15.56 28.61 -3.09
N THR A 611 16.75 28.21 -3.55
CA THR A 611 17.31 26.86 -3.37
C THR A 611 18.51 26.91 -2.41
N PRO A 612 18.54 26.10 -1.34
CA PRO A 612 17.44 25.28 -0.85
C PRO A 612 16.26 26.15 -0.38
N GLN A 613 15.05 25.59 -0.39
CA GLN A 613 13.85 26.31 0.08
C GLN A 613 14.06 26.86 1.49
N PRO A 614 13.62 28.10 1.79
CA PRO A 614 13.69 28.64 3.13
C PRO A 614 12.99 27.73 4.13
N ALA A 615 13.53 27.65 5.34
CA ALA A 615 12.89 26.88 6.41
C ALA A 615 11.55 27.49 6.86
N ASP A 616 11.37 28.80 6.68
CA ASP A 616 10.13 29.51 6.98
C ASP A 616 9.11 29.35 5.84
N PRO A 617 7.97 28.65 6.08
CA PRO A 617 6.95 28.42 5.07
C PRO A 617 6.30 29.68 4.50
N ASP A 618 6.44 30.84 5.14
CA ASP A 618 5.94 32.12 4.62
C ASP A 618 6.95 32.82 3.71
N GLN A 619 8.22 32.44 3.79
CA GLN A 619 9.28 32.93 2.91
C GLN A 619 9.46 32.07 1.67
N ILE A 620 9.02 30.79 1.69
CA ILE A 620 9.02 29.92 0.51
C ILE A 620 8.23 30.59 -0.61
N GLY A 621 8.82 30.70 -1.79
CA GLY A 621 8.12 31.25 -2.95
C GLY A 621 7.65 30.22 -3.97
N ASP A 622 8.09 28.98 -3.81
CA ASP A 622 7.58 27.82 -4.53
C ASP A 622 6.17 27.52 -4.03
N ARG A 623 5.15 27.85 -4.82
CA ARG A 623 3.75 27.85 -4.38
C ARG A 623 2.84 27.17 -5.37
N LEU A 624 1.75 26.62 -4.86
CA LEU A 624 0.58 26.33 -5.66
C LEU A 624 -0.41 27.49 -5.51
N LEU A 625 -0.84 28.06 -6.63
CA LEU A 625 -1.76 29.21 -6.68
C LEU A 625 -3.01 28.84 -7.49
N CYS A 626 -4.12 29.53 -7.26
CA CYS A 626 -5.26 29.46 -8.17
C CYS A 626 -6.02 30.79 -8.31
N PHE A 627 -6.67 31.01 -9.46
CA PHE A 627 -7.52 32.18 -9.72
C PHE A 627 -8.67 31.86 -10.69
N ARG A 628 -9.71 32.70 -10.68
CA ARG A 628 -10.85 32.58 -11.60
C ARG A 628 -10.63 33.39 -12.87
N LEU A 629 -11.29 32.98 -13.95
CA LEU A 629 -11.16 33.66 -15.26
C LEU A 629 -11.58 35.12 -15.20
N GLU A 630 -12.66 35.42 -14.47
CA GLU A 630 -13.19 36.78 -14.29
C GLU A 630 -12.31 37.70 -13.43
N ASP A 631 -11.41 37.13 -12.62
CA ASP A 631 -10.48 37.90 -11.80
C ASP A 631 -9.26 38.40 -12.60
N TYR A 632 -9.07 37.89 -13.82
CA TYR A 632 -7.92 38.24 -14.65
C TYR A 632 -7.95 39.71 -15.07
N LYS A 633 -6.86 40.42 -14.79
CA LYS A 633 -6.66 41.83 -15.19
C LYS A 633 -5.41 41.96 -16.04
N ALA A 634 -5.62 42.33 -17.30
CA ALA A 634 -4.53 42.55 -18.24
C ALA A 634 -3.74 43.83 -17.90
N SER A 635 -2.42 43.70 -17.84
CA SER A 635 -1.48 44.81 -17.81
C SER A 635 -1.55 45.59 -19.14
N ALA A 636 -1.31 46.90 -19.08
CA ALA A 636 -1.34 47.76 -20.27
C ALA A 636 0.05 47.87 -20.92
N PHE A 637 0.12 47.72 -22.24
CA PHE A 637 1.37 47.82 -23.00
C PHE A 637 1.48 49.16 -23.74
N ALA A 638 2.63 49.83 -23.63
CA ALA A 638 2.86 51.17 -24.15
C ALA A 638 3.28 51.24 -25.63
N GLY A 639 3.51 50.10 -26.30
CA GLY A 639 3.85 50.05 -27.73
C GLY A 639 5.35 50.04 -28.07
N GLY A 640 6.22 49.68 -27.11
CA GLY A 640 7.69 49.62 -27.26
C GLY A 640 8.28 48.21 -27.43
N ASN A 641 9.43 47.96 -26.82
CA ASN A 641 10.01 46.61 -26.76
C ASN A 641 9.29 45.77 -25.71
N ARG A 642 8.46 44.82 -26.15
CA ARG A 642 7.65 43.94 -25.29
C ARG A 642 8.44 43.10 -24.26
N TRP A 643 9.75 42.94 -24.45
CA TRP A 643 10.63 42.23 -23.53
C TRP A 643 11.17 43.11 -22.41
N LYS A 644 10.82 44.41 -22.36
CA LYS A 644 11.20 45.33 -21.29
C LYS A 644 10.02 45.63 -20.38
N ASP A 645 10.17 45.35 -19.10
CA ASP A 645 9.15 45.62 -18.07
C ASP A 645 8.74 47.10 -18.02
N SER A 646 9.66 48.02 -18.34
CA SER A 646 9.39 49.45 -18.38
C SER A 646 8.33 49.86 -19.41
N GLU A 647 8.01 49.00 -20.38
CA GLU A 647 6.99 49.24 -21.41
C GLU A 647 5.60 48.71 -20.99
N TRP A 648 5.48 48.11 -19.81
CA TRP A 648 4.26 47.53 -19.27
C TRP A 648 3.83 48.25 -17.99
N THR A 649 2.56 48.63 -17.92
CA THR A 649 1.92 49.09 -16.68
C THR A 649 1.21 47.91 -16.04
N GLU A 650 1.69 47.49 -14.85
CA GLU A 650 1.16 46.31 -14.18
C GLU A 650 -0.33 46.41 -13.85
N ALA A 651 -1.05 45.32 -14.10
CA ALA A 651 -2.35 45.06 -13.50
C ALA A 651 -2.28 43.74 -12.70
N ARG A 652 -2.94 43.73 -11.55
CA ARG A 652 -2.85 42.62 -10.60
C ARG A 652 -4.11 41.74 -10.64
N THR A 653 -3.95 40.51 -11.12
CA THR A 653 -4.95 39.45 -11.02
C THR A 653 -4.98 38.90 -9.62
N LYS A 654 -6.17 38.86 -9.01
CA LYS A 654 -6.32 38.35 -7.65
C LYS A 654 -6.16 36.83 -7.65
N VAL A 655 -5.30 36.32 -6.78
CA VAL A 655 -5.09 34.88 -6.60
C VAL A 655 -5.35 34.42 -5.17
N ARG A 656 -5.54 33.11 -5.01
CA ARG A 656 -5.49 32.42 -3.73
C ARG A 656 -4.23 31.56 -3.68
N ASP A 657 -3.46 31.76 -2.62
CA ASP A 657 -2.30 30.93 -2.28
C ASP A 657 -2.80 29.63 -1.60
N LEU A 658 -2.42 28.48 -2.17
CA LEU A 658 -2.81 27.15 -1.71
C LEU A 658 -1.72 26.50 -0.84
N GLY A 659 -0.58 27.17 -0.64
CA GLY A 659 0.51 26.72 0.21
C GLY A 659 1.82 26.48 -0.55
N PRO A 660 2.91 26.20 0.20
CA PRO A 660 4.20 25.87 -0.37
C PRO A 660 4.14 24.52 -1.11
N LEU A 661 4.89 24.42 -2.21
CA LEU A 661 5.09 23.14 -2.87
C LEU A 661 5.92 22.21 -1.96
N PRO A 662 5.63 20.89 -1.94
CA PRO A 662 6.35 19.94 -1.10
C PRO A 662 7.81 19.69 -1.54
N PHE A 663 8.14 20.10 -2.75
CA PHE A 663 9.48 20.03 -3.33
C PHE A 663 9.63 21.14 -4.37
N GLU A 664 10.88 21.50 -4.66
CA GLU A 664 11.21 22.40 -5.76
C GLU A 664 11.03 21.69 -7.10
N VAL A 665 10.49 22.37 -8.10
CA VAL A 665 10.18 21.81 -9.43
C VAL A 665 11.05 22.44 -10.51
N GLY A 666 11.46 21.63 -11.49
CA GLY A 666 12.35 22.04 -12.56
C GLY A 666 11.85 21.67 -13.95
N HIS A 667 12.77 21.61 -14.92
CA HIS A 667 12.48 21.15 -16.27
C HIS A 667 11.79 19.78 -16.26
N GLY A 668 10.81 19.61 -17.14
CA GLY A 668 9.95 18.42 -17.15
C GLY A 668 8.93 18.33 -16.02
N ALA A 669 8.73 19.39 -15.23
CA ALA A 669 7.61 19.42 -14.30
C ALA A 669 6.27 19.35 -15.07
N ALA A 670 5.28 18.69 -14.49
CA ALA A 670 3.93 18.60 -15.06
C ALA A 670 2.87 18.88 -13.98
N LEU A 671 1.76 19.51 -14.38
CA LEU A 671 0.60 19.74 -13.53
C LEU A 671 -0.65 19.24 -14.25
N VAL A 672 -1.33 18.24 -13.68
CA VAL A 672 -2.49 17.59 -14.30
C VAL A 672 -3.70 17.68 -13.38
N ALA A 673 -4.83 18.15 -13.89
CA ALA A 673 -6.10 18.11 -13.16
C ALA A 673 -6.63 16.68 -13.06
N LEU A 674 -7.05 16.28 -11.86
CA LEU A 674 -7.62 14.97 -11.56
C LEU A 674 -9.12 15.10 -11.27
N PRO A 675 -9.97 14.15 -11.73
CA PRO A 675 -11.39 14.17 -11.45
C PRO A 675 -11.67 13.89 -9.97
N PRO A 676 -12.87 14.23 -9.47
CA PRO A 676 -13.33 13.82 -8.14
C PRO A 676 -13.12 12.34 -7.86
N GLU A 677 -12.68 12.04 -6.64
CA GLU A 677 -12.55 10.66 -6.13
C GLU A 677 -11.66 9.75 -7.00
N TRP A 678 -10.74 10.33 -7.78
CA TRP A 678 -9.88 9.58 -8.69
C TRP A 678 -8.99 8.55 -7.98
N CYS A 679 -8.51 8.89 -6.79
CA CYS A 679 -7.87 7.97 -5.87
C CYS A 679 -8.22 8.36 -4.43
N ARG A 680 -7.82 7.54 -3.45
CA ARG A 680 -8.11 7.80 -2.02
C ARG A 680 -7.60 9.16 -1.53
N GLY A 681 -6.52 9.66 -2.14
CA GLY A 681 -5.94 10.97 -1.85
C GLY A 681 -6.64 12.16 -2.52
N VAL A 682 -7.74 11.94 -3.25
CA VAL A 682 -8.46 12.98 -4.00
C VAL A 682 -9.93 13.01 -3.56
N GLY A 683 -10.39 14.15 -3.04
CA GLY A 683 -11.75 14.31 -2.54
C GLY A 683 -12.80 14.61 -3.63
N GLU A 684 -14.00 14.97 -3.17
CA GLU A 684 -15.19 15.25 -4.00
C GLU A 684 -15.03 16.42 -4.99
N ARG A 685 -14.02 17.28 -4.78
CA ARG A 685 -13.69 18.40 -5.66
C ARG A 685 -12.58 18.09 -6.66
N GLY A 686 -12.12 16.84 -6.73
CA GLY A 686 -10.97 16.47 -7.54
C GLY A 686 -9.66 16.93 -6.94
N GLY A 687 -8.60 16.78 -7.71
CA GLY A 687 -7.23 16.99 -7.25
C GLY A 687 -6.31 17.51 -8.34
N LEU A 688 -5.04 17.69 -8.00
CA LEU A 688 -3.98 18.01 -8.96
C LEU A 688 -2.84 17.02 -8.77
N PHE A 689 -2.32 16.47 -9.85
CA PHE A 689 -1.11 15.67 -9.85
C PHE A 689 0.07 16.53 -10.31
N ILE A 690 1.16 16.48 -9.56
CA ILE A 690 2.39 17.23 -9.82
C ILE A 690 3.53 16.25 -9.99
N VAL A 691 4.24 16.34 -11.11
CA VAL A 691 5.53 15.67 -11.33
C VAL A 691 6.64 16.70 -11.19
N ALA A 692 7.70 16.37 -10.46
CA ALA A 692 8.80 17.30 -10.23
C ALA A 692 9.69 17.52 -11.48
N GLY A 693 9.82 16.49 -12.32
CA GLY A 693 10.80 16.47 -13.42
C GLY A 693 12.22 16.50 -12.86
N CYS A 694 12.97 17.56 -13.16
CA CYS A 694 14.26 17.85 -12.52
C CYS A 694 14.07 18.49 -11.13
N SER A 695 14.61 17.90 -10.06
CA SER A 695 14.44 18.43 -8.70
C SER A 695 15.53 17.97 -7.72
N PRO A 696 16.02 18.85 -6.81
CA PRO A 696 15.75 20.29 -6.79
C PRO A 696 16.44 20.97 -7.99
N SER A 697 15.80 21.99 -8.55
CA SER A 697 16.36 22.74 -9.67
C SER A 697 16.98 24.06 -9.24
N ASN A 698 17.78 24.66 -10.11
CA ASN A 698 18.26 26.02 -9.99
C ASN A 698 17.29 27.03 -10.65
N HIS A 699 17.69 28.31 -10.67
CA HIS A 699 16.92 29.44 -11.21
C HIS A 699 16.43 29.31 -12.66
N GLU A 700 17.07 28.47 -13.48
CA GLU A 700 16.65 28.22 -14.87
C GLU A 700 15.76 26.97 -15.00
N GLY A 701 15.49 26.27 -13.89
CA GLY A 701 14.81 24.98 -13.88
C GLY A 701 15.75 23.79 -14.15
N TYR A 702 17.08 23.97 -14.15
CA TYR A 702 18.02 22.84 -14.29
C TYR A 702 18.28 22.17 -12.95
N GLY A 703 18.15 20.84 -12.91
CA GLY A 703 18.41 20.02 -11.75
C GLY A 703 18.63 18.55 -12.14
N PRO A 704 18.99 17.67 -11.19
CA PRO A 704 19.06 16.24 -11.45
C PRO A 704 17.66 15.67 -11.70
N ALA A 705 17.56 14.55 -12.42
CA ALA A 705 16.31 13.82 -12.58
C ALA A 705 15.73 13.41 -11.22
N SER A 706 14.40 13.47 -11.07
CA SER A 706 13.70 13.20 -9.82
C SER A 706 12.56 12.21 -10.01
N GLY A 707 12.38 11.34 -9.01
CA GLY A 707 11.22 10.46 -8.91
C GLY A 707 10.07 11.08 -8.12
N HIS A 708 10.17 12.33 -7.64
CA HIS A 708 9.12 12.90 -6.77
C HIS A 708 7.84 13.25 -7.54
N TYR A 709 6.71 12.88 -6.95
CA TYR A 709 5.40 13.38 -7.34
C TYR A 709 4.60 13.84 -6.12
N ALA A 710 3.59 14.68 -6.35
CA ALA A 710 2.63 15.05 -5.33
C ALA A 710 1.19 15.06 -5.86
N ILE A 711 0.24 14.75 -4.98
CA ILE A 711 -1.19 14.89 -5.20
C ILE A 711 -1.70 15.98 -4.28
N TYR A 712 -2.33 17.02 -4.83
CA TYR A 712 -3.02 18.03 -4.06
C TYR A 712 -4.52 17.77 -4.08
N ASP A 713 -5.11 17.51 -2.91
CA ASP A 713 -6.57 17.41 -2.76
C ASP A 713 -7.19 18.81 -2.72
N ILE A 714 -8.05 19.13 -3.70
CA ILE A 714 -8.68 20.46 -3.80
C ILE A 714 -9.68 20.70 -2.67
N ALA A 715 -10.31 19.63 -2.16
CA ALA A 715 -11.30 19.74 -1.09
C ALA A 715 -10.61 19.97 0.27
N GLY A 716 -9.66 19.11 0.63
CA GLY A 716 -8.95 19.13 1.90
C GLY A 716 -7.76 20.08 1.97
N GLY A 717 -7.25 20.56 0.84
CA GLY A 717 -6.14 21.49 0.76
C GLY A 717 -4.80 20.91 1.23
N ARG A 718 -4.57 19.62 0.97
CA ARG A 718 -3.40 18.88 1.47
C ARG A 718 -2.63 18.21 0.33
N PHE A 719 -1.31 18.20 0.47
CA PHE A 719 -0.42 17.42 -0.37
C PHE A 719 -0.23 16.01 0.17
N THR A 720 -0.21 15.04 -0.73
CA THR A 720 0.34 13.69 -0.53
C THR A 720 1.55 13.56 -1.44
N VAL A 721 2.71 13.20 -0.90
CA VAL A 721 3.98 13.17 -1.65
C VAL A 721 4.44 11.73 -1.76
N GLY A 722 4.78 11.27 -2.96
CA GLY A 722 5.25 9.92 -3.20
C GLY A 722 6.42 9.87 -4.18
N VAL A 723 6.84 8.65 -4.53
CA VAL A 723 7.96 8.40 -5.44
C VAL A 723 7.50 7.54 -6.62
N LEU A 724 7.85 7.96 -7.84
CA LEU A 724 7.64 7.25 -9.09
C LEU A 724 8.54 6.00 -9.16
N PRO A 725 8.18 4.97 -9.94
CA PRO A 725 8.99 3.75 -10.08
C PRO A 725 10.41 3.99 -10.61
N GLU A 726 10.60 5.06 -11.38
CA GLU A 726 11.88 5.51 -11.93
C GLU A 726 11.95 7.03 -11.93
N VAL A 727 13.17 7.58 -12.02
CA VAL A 727 13.37 9.03 -12.07
C VAL A 727 12.93 9.60 -13.42
N THR A 728 12.40 10.81 -13.38
CA THR A 728 11.92 11.57 -14.53
C THR A 728 12.81 12.82 -14.72
N GLY A 729 13.07 13.23 -15.95
CA GLY A 729 14.03 14.29 -16.28
C GLY A 729 13.43 15.47 -17.03
N SER A 730 14.26 16.21 -17.77
CA SER A 730 13.85 17.41 -18.52
C SER A 730 12.85 17.17 -19.65
N GLY A 731 12.70 15.92 -20.11
CA GLY A 731 11.75 15.54 -21.17
C GLY A 731 10.43 14.97 -20.67
N THR A 732 10.13 15.14 -19.39
CA THR A 732 8.93 14.61 -18.76
C THR A 732 7.71 15.46 -19.08
N SER A 733 6.58 14.80 -19.33
CA SER A 733 5.25 15.41 -19.46
C SER A 733 4.20 14.43 -18.96
N ALA A 734 3.00 14.93 -18.63
CA ALA A 734 1.93 14.09 -18.13
C ALA A 734 0.56 14.56 -18.61
N ALA A 735 -0.38 13.64 -18.75
CA ALA A 735 -1.76 13.96 -19.11
C ALA A 735 -2.74 12.91 -18.59
N LEU A 736 -3.93 13.36 -18.17
CA LEU A 736 -5.02 12.45 -17.85
C LEU A 736 -5.74 12.03 -19.13
N HIS A 737 -5.81 10.73 -19.38
CA HIS A 737 -6.49 10.15 -20.52
C HIS A 737 -7.32 8.93 -20.12
N ARG A 738 -8.64 9.00 -20.35
CA ARG A 738 -9.59 7.90 -20.08
C ARG A 738 -9.47 7.32 -18.66
N GLY A 739 -9.35 8.20 -17.66
CA GLY A 739 -9.26 7.83 -16.25
C GLY A 739 -7.89 7.33 -15.80
N ARG A 740 -6.89 7.28 -16.69
CA ARG A 740 -5.50 6.94 -16.36
C ARG A 740 -4.62 8.17 -16.53
N LEU A 741 -3.65 8.30 -15.63
CA LEU A 741 -2.60 9.29 -15.74
C LEU A 741 -1.44 8.66 -16.51
N TYR A 742 -1.02 9.31 -17.60
CA TYR A 742 0.12 8.93 -18.42
C TYR A 742 1.27 9.89 -18.18
#